data_AF-A0A348PRW6-F1
#
_entry.id   AF-A0A348PRW6-F1
#
_cell.length_a   1.000
_cell.length_b   1.000
_cell.length_c   1.000
_cell.angle_alpha   90.00
_cell.angle_beta   90.00
_cell.angle_gamma   90.00
#
_symmetry.space_group_name_H-M   'P 1'
#
loop_
_entity.id
_entity.type
_entity.pdbx_description
1 polymer ?
#
loop_
_entity_poly.entity_id
_entity_poly.type
_entity_poly.pdbx_seq_one_letter_code
_entity_poly.pdbx_strand_id
1 'polypeptide(L)'
;MKRIYLSISCLMLSAIGLAQVSLDHVSTHFTNLYDESAAEIVTYDAGSQKIFFSNAFDNSVGILDFSDPTNLSLLSTINLNPYGDGVNSVSAFDGMLAVAVEVDGEPGMVVFFDHDGNFQSQVEVGYLPDMLAFSHDGNKVVVACEGEPASDYLMDPVGSVAIIDVSGGVASVTQGDVTITEIGSYTGSLNGVRIFGPEAIYAFEETFQDTAMELNQFVTFNELSAGPKYYDSFMDDYFAEANGFGDDTASIDWLISDLIDITNFTDASVSFYSAKNFSGGSMDFLVSDDYDGMGDPTTATWDTLTAMAAWSPGGYLDTNSGDISLSSYIGSEIAVAFLYKSTGNGGGNGALWQIDDIVVAGSHSDASNFEPEYVAISADNSTAFVSLQENNAVAVVNLSNGNITDILPLGWKDHSVDGNGLDASDKDDEVNITTYPFRGLYLPDAIATVNIAGTDYIITANEGDARDYDAYSEEERLKDVDLDPTAFPDAATLQADENGGRINITTSMGDTDGDGDFDEIYTYGARSFTIWDASGNVVFDSGDDFEQITATEYPADFNSGNDENDDFEGRSDNKGPEPEAVEIATIGDKVYAFIGLERIGGVMMYDITDPANATFVTYVNNRDFSVMDPETNAIGDLGCEDVLFIDSASSADGNYYIVTSNEVSGTVSVFQINGVVGTKDIDNATKWALYPNPANDVIKLSVKGNYRITDLSGRVMGVVSNTNTVDVCSYNAGVYFISNNEGETKSFIKN
;
A
#
# COMPACT_ATOMS: atom_id res chain seq x y z
N MET A 1 2.65 70.75 20.63
CA MET A 1 3.15 69.62 21.47
C MET A 1 1.93 68.82 21.89
N LYS A 2 1.66 67.68 21.23
CA LYS A 2 1.82 66.29 21.77
C LYS A 2 1.00 66.09 23.06
N ARG A 3 0.02 65.16 23.17
CA ARG A 3 0.03 63.76 22.72
C ARG A 3 -1.37 63.24 22.34
N ILE A 4 -1.34 62.32 21.37
CA ILE A 4 -2.40 61.46 20.86
C ILE A 4 -2.50 60.23 21.79
N TYR A 5 -3.73 59.78 22.09
CA TYR A 5 -4.01 58.39 22.42
C TYR A 5 -5.14 57.93 21.48
N LEU A 6 -4.77 57.01 20.60
CA LEU A 6 -5.64 56.36 19.63
C LEU A 6 -6.07 55.04 20.28
N SER A 7 -7.33 54.93 20.68
CA SER A 7 -7.96 53.64 21.00
C SER A 7 -8.68 53.16 19.75
N ILE A 8 -7.99 52.29 19.00
CA ILE A 8 -8.60 51.42 17.98
C ILE A 8 -9.36 50.36 18.76
N SER A 9 -10.68 50.25 18.56
CA SER A 9 -11.49 49.13 19.06
C SER A 9 -12.19 48.53 17.86
N CYS A 10 -11.94 47.23 17.66
CA CYS A 10 -12.25 46.39 16.51
C CYS A 10 -13.60 46.67 15.84
N LEU A 11 -13.58 46.82 14.52
CA LEU A 11 -14.67 46.38 13.66
C LEU A 11 -14.79 44.86 13.82
N MET A 12 -15.85 44.37 14.46
CA MET A 12 -16.33 43.00 14.26
C MET A 12 -17.11 43.00 12.95
N LEU A 13 -16.45 42.59 11.88
CA LEU A 13 -17.10 42.18 10.64
C LEU A 13 -17.81 40.85 10.95
N SER A 14 -19.15 40.85 11.00
CA SER A 14 -19.88 39.58 11.07
C SER A 14 -19.85 38.98 9.67
N ALA A 15 -18.98 37.98 9.49
CA ALA A 15 -19.00 37.08 8.36
C ALA A 15 -20.40 36.47 8.24
N ILE A 16 -20.93 36.43 7.01
CA ILE A 16 -21.96 35.46 6.66
C ILE A 16 -21.22 34.14 6.70
N GLY A 17 -21.32 33.40 7.81
CA GLY A 17 -20.83 32.03 7.86
C GLY A 17 -21.62 31.22 6.84
N LEU A 18 -20.98 30.87 5.73
CA LEU A 18 -21.26 29.58 5.11
C LEU A 18 -21.11 28.56 6.25
N ALA A 19 -22.06 27.64 6.38
CA ALA A 19 -21.80 26.49 7.24
C ALA A 19 -20.59 25.79 6.63
N GLN A 20 -19.43 25.94 7.25
CA GLN A 20 -18.22 25.23 6.87
C GLN A 20 -18.49 23.78 7.23
N VAL A 21 -18.28 22.87 6.26
CA VAL A 21 -18.30 21.44 6.56
C VAL A 21 -17.11 21.17 7.48
N SER A 22 -17.32 20.42 8.56
CA SER A 22 -16.27 20.02 9.49
C SER A 22 -16.33 18.53 9.80
N LEU A 23 -15.18 17.98 10.15
CA LEU A 23 -15.02 16.63 10.67
C LEU A 23 -14.65 16.76 12.14
N ASP A 24 -15.62 16.53 13.01
CA ASP A 24 -15.43 16.74 14.45
C ASP A 24 -15.16 15.39 15.11
N HIS A 25 -14.01 15.23 15.76
CA HIS A 25 -13.68 14.02 16.52
C HIS A 25 -14.73 13.72 17.59
N VAL A 26 -15.14 12.46 17.70
CA VAL A 26 -16.22 11.99 18.57
C VAL A 26 -15.71 11.02 19.62
N SER A 27 -15.05 9.95 19.19
CA SER A 27 -14.49 8.93 20.09
C SER A 27 -13.39 8.14 19.39
N THR A 28 -12.57 7.44 20.19
CA THR A 28 -11.48 6.57 19.73
C THR A 28 -11.48 5.29 20.55
N HIS A 29 -11.36 4.15 19.88
CA HIS A 29 -10.97 2.87 20.50
C HIS A 29 -9.46 2.68 20.38
N PHE A 30 -8.83 2.14 21.44
CA PHE A 30 -7.40 1.85 21.47
C PHE A 30 -7.20 0.36 21.74
N THR A 31 -6.43 -0.31 20.88
CA THR A 31 -5.97 -1.70 21.11
C THR A 31 -4.89 -1.74 22.20
N ASN A 32 -4.14 -0.63 22.35
CA ASN A 32 -2.93 -0.49 23.19
C ASN A 32 -1.74 -1.32 22.69
N LEU A 33 -1.71 -1.57 21.39
CA LEU A 33 -0.56 -2.07 20.64
C LEU A 33 -0.09 -0.91 19.76
N TYR A 34 1.22 -0.69 19.71
CA TYR A 34 1.84 0.39 18.94
C TYR A 34 2.78 -0.25 17.94
N ASP A 35 2.64 0.11 16.66
CA ASP A 35 3.51 -0.35 15.57
C ASP A 35 3.52 -1.88 15.43
N GLU A 36 2.32 -2.46 15.46
CA GLU A 36 2.09 -3.91 15.41
C GLU A 36 0.91 -4.24 14.47
N SER A 37 0.56 -3.33 13.55
CA SER A 37 -0.54 -3.55 12.57
C SER A 37 -1.87 -3.99 13.23
N ALA A 38 -2.21 -3.31 14.33
CA ALA A 38 -3.27 -3.76 15.23
C ALA A 38 -4.68 -3.26 14.84
N ALA A 39 -4.78 -2.40 13.83
CA ALA A 39 -6.02 -1.84 13.29
C ALA A 39 -5.76 -1.28 11.88
N GLU A 40 -5.84 -2.13 10.85
CA GLU A 40 -5.54 -1.73 9.45
C GLU A 40 -6.83 -1.49 8.66
N ILE A 41 -7.66 -2.52 8.48
CA ILE A 41 -8.88 -2.44 7.67
C ILE A 41 -10.11 -2.33 8.55
N VAL A 42 -11.06 -1.43 8.21
CA VAL A 42 -12.27 -1.19 9.01
C VAL A 42 -13.55 -1.28 8.17
N THR A 43 -14.56 -1.97 8.69
CA THR A 43 -15.86 -2.09 8.02
C THR A 43 -17.03 -1.99 9.00
N TYR A 44 -18.24 -1.85 8.48
CA TYR A 44 -19.44 -1.60 9.28
C TYR A 44 -20.67 -2.37 8.80
N ASP A 45 -21.37 -2.99 9.74
CA ASP A 45 -22.68 -3.59 9.50
C ASP A 45 -23.80 -2.72 10.07
N ALA A 46 -24.57 -2.09 9.17
CA ALA A 46 -25.68 -1.21 9.53
C ALA A 46 -26.81 -1.92 10.30
N GLY A 47 -27.04 -3.21 10.02
CA GLY A 47 -28.11 -3.98 10.67
C GLY A 47 -27.85 -4.19 12.16
N SER A 48 -26.61 -4.51 12.52
CA SER A 48 -26.20 -4.77 13.90
C SER A 48 -25.58 -3.56 14.62
N GLN A 49 -25.29 -2.47 13.90
CA GLN A 49 -24.59 -1.28 14.41
C GLN A 49 -23.21 -1.64 14.99
N LYS A 50 -22.45 -2.47 14.26
CA LYS A 50 -21.12 -2.93 14.67
C LYS A 50 -20.07 -2.52 13.67
N ILE A 51 -18.94 -2.06 14.19
CA ILE A 51 -17.71 -1.85 13.43
C ILE A 51 -16.81 -3.08 13.63
N PHE A 52 -16.15 -3.50 12.57
CA PHE A 52 -15.19 -4.59 12.56
C PHE A 52 -13.85 -4.06 12.07
N PHE A 53 -12.75 -4.49 12.68
CA PHE A 53 -11.42 -4.10 12.24
C PHE A 53 -10.45 -5.28 12.29
N SER A 54 -9.51 -5.36 11.34
CA SER A 54 -8.42 -6.34 11.34
C SER A 54 -7.40 -6.01 12.44
N ASN A 55 -6.72 -7.03 12.92
CA ASN A 55 -5.61 -6.90 13.86
C ASN A 55 -4.62 -8.02 13.56
N ALA A 56 -3.60 -7.69 12.78
CA ALA A 56 -2.58 -8.63 12.32
C ALA A 56 -1.78 -9.22 13.50
N PHE A 57 -1.40 -8.41 14.49
CA PHE A 57 -0.66 -8.85 15.68
C PHE A 57 -1.26 -10.08 16.39
N ASP A 58 -2.57 -10.03 16.69
CA ASP A 58 -3.27 -11.12 17.37
C ASP A 58 -3.86 -12.16 16.38
N ASN A 59 -3.69 -11.95 15.07
CA ASN A 59 -4.36 -12.64 13.97
C ASN A 59 -5.88 -12.78 14.25
N SER A 60 -6.56 -11.62 14.26
CA SER A 60 -7.92 -11.53 14.76
C SER A 60 -8.75 -10.38 14.16
N VAL A 61 -10.07 -10.45 14.29
CA VAL A 61 -10.97 -9.33 13.97
C VAL A 61 -11.67 -8.82 15.23
N GLY A 62 -11.48 -7.54 15.55
CA GLY A 62 -12.16 -6.86 16.65
C GLY A 62 -13.60 -6.46 16.28
N ILE A 63 -14.52 -6.52 17.25
CA ILE A 63 -15.93 -6.13 17.06
C ILE A 63 -16.29 -5.00 18.04
N LEU A 64 -16.54 -3.80 17.52
CA LEU A 64 -16.91 -2.62 18.30
C LEU A 64 -18.43 -2.36 18.25
N ASP A 65 -19.00 -1.93 19.37
CA ASP A 65 -20.36 -1.38 19.44
C ASP A 65 -20.38 0.06 18.93
N PHE A 66 -21.15 0.32 17.88
CA PHE A 66 -21.37 1.66 17.30
C PHE A 66 -22.80 2.19 17.55
N SER A 67 -23.59 1.54 18.40
CA SER A 67 -24.95 2.02 18.72
C SER A 67 -24.96 3.36 19.46
N ASP A 68 -23.83 3.74 20.08
CA ASP A 68 -23.54 5.08 20.60
C ASP A 68 -22.15 5.52 20.09
N PRO A 69 -22.09 6.32 19.00
CA PRO A 69 -20.83 6.78 18.40
C PRO A 69 -19.94 7.60 19.36
N THR A 70 -20.49 8.10 20.48
CA THR A 70 -19.73 8.84 21.50
C THR A 70 -19.01 7.93 22.50
N ASN A 71 -19.25 6.63 22.43
CA ASN A 71 -18.68 5.64 23.34
C ASN A 71 -18.46 4.30 22.63
N LEU A 72 -17.48 4.26 21.72
CA LEU A 72 -16.98 3.02 21.13
C LEU A 72 -16.50 2.05 22.22
N SER A 73 -16.95 0.80 22.14
CA SER A 73 -16.50 -0.25 23.07
C SER A 73 -16.34 -1.60 22.39
N LEU A 74 -15.26 -2.30 22.72
CA LEU A 74 -14.99 -3.65 22.23
C LEU A 74 -15.97 -4.65 22.86
N LEU A 75 -16.72 -5.33 22.01
CA LEU A 75 -17.68 -6.37 22.39
C LEU A 75 -17.01 -7.74 22.50
N SER A 76 -16.23 -8.09 21.47
CA SER A 76 -15.56 -9.39 21.34
C SER A 76 -14.53 -9.34 20.21
N THR A 77 -13.76 -10.42 20.09
CA THR A 77 -12.75 -10.62 19.04
C THR A 77 -12.96 -12.00 18.41
N ILE A 78 -12.80 -12.09 17.09
CA ILE A 78 -12.80 -13.34 16.31
C ILE A 78 -11.35 -13.83 16.22
N ASN A 79 -11.07 -15.03 16.72
CA ASN A 79 -9.74 -15.64 16.61
C ASN A 79 -9.56 -16.34 15.27
N LEU A 80 -8.52 -15.99 14.51
CA LEU A 80 -8.29 -16.50 13.16
C LEU A 80 -7.15 -17.52 13.04
N ASN A 81 -6.34 -17.71 14.09
CA ASN A 81 -5.31 -18.75 14.17
C ASN A 81 -5.73 -20.18 13.70
N PRO A 82 -7.01 -20.61 13.80
CA PRO A 82 -7.43 -21.90 13.23
C PRO A 82 -7.50 -21.96 11.70
N TYR A 83 -7.40 -20.83 11.00
CA TYR A 83 -7.68 -20.71 9.56
C TYR A 83 -6.48 -20.28 8.72
N GLY A 84 -5.44 -19.72 9.33
CA GLY A 84 -4.21 -19.27 8.67
C GLY A 84 -3.32 -18.50 9.64
N ASP A 85 -2.32 -17.81 9.10
CA ASP A 85 -1.19 -17.26 9.84
C ASP A 85 -1.31 -15.75 10.09
N GLY A 86 -1.90 -14.98 9.17
CA GLY A 86 -2.17 -13.53 9.28
C GLY A 86 -3.55 -13.12 8.76
N VAL A 87 -4.03 -11.93 9.17
CA VAL A 87 -5.30 -11.34 8.70
C VAL A 87 -5.01 -10.02 8.02
N ASN A 88 -5.45 -9.87 6.77
CA ASN A 88 -5.08 -8.71 5.97
C ASN A 88 -6.32 -7.82 5.75
N SER A 89 -7.52 -8.41 5.58
CA SER A 89 -8.73 -7.61 5.32
C SER A 89 -10.02 -8.19 5.89
N VAL A 90 -10.98 -7.29 6.15
CA VAL A 90 -12.34 -7.61 6.60
C VAL A 90 -13.38 -6.76 5.88
N SER A 91 -14.43 -7.40 5.37
CA SER A 91 -15.59 -6.70 4.77
C SER A 91 -16.90 -7.23 5.34
N ALA A 92 -17.89 -6.35 5.45
CA ALA A 92 -19.21 -6.67 5.99
C ALA A 92 -20.34 -6.29 5.02
N PHE A 93 -21.37 -7.14 4.94
CA PHE A 93 -22.58 -6.87 4.17
C PHE A 93 -23.80 -7.58 4.77
N ASP A 94 -24.83 -6.82 5.18
CA ASP A 94 -26.14 -7.30 5.66
C ASP A 94 -26.04 -8.48 6.65
N GLY A 95 -25.22 -8.31 7.69
CA GLY A 95 -24.99 -9.29 8.74
C GLY A 95 -24.01 -10.43 8.41
N MET A 96 -23.41 -10.42 7.21
CA MET A 96 -22.35 -11.33 6.78
C MET A 96 -20.99 -10.64 6.91
N LEU A 97 -19.96 -11.42 7.26
CA LEU A 97 -18.56 -10.99 7.25
C LEU A 97 -17.76 -11.93 6.37
N ALA A 98 -16.84 -11.36 5.61
CA ALA A 98 -15.76 -12.06 4.92
C ALA A 98 -14.43 -11.54 5.49
N VAL A 99 -13.49 -12.44 5.72
CA VAL A 99 -12.16 -12.11 6.26
C VAL A 99 -11.12 -12.79 5.39
N ALA A 100 -10.15 -12.04 4.90
CA ALA A 100 -8.99 -12.52 4.16
C ALA A 100 -7.92 -12.96 5.17
N VAL A 101 -7.43 -14.19 5.04
CA VAL A 101 -6.47 -14.79 5.96
C VAL A 101 -5.37 -15.48 5.14
N GLU A 102 -4.14 -15.05 5.30
CA GLU A 102 -2.99 -15.65 4.62
C GLU A 102 -2.53 -16.96 5.27
N VAL A 103 -1.73 -17.73 4.54
CA VAL A 103 -1.11 -18.97 4.99
C VAL A 103 0.33 -18.99 4.47
N ASP A 104 1.30 -19.20 5.35
CA ASP A 104 2.73 -19.13 5.00
C ASP A 104 3.08 -20.09 3.85
N GLY A 105 3.56 -19.53 2.73
CA GLY A 105 4.02 -20.30 1.57
C GLY A 105 2.93 -21.10 0.84
N GLU A 106 1.65 -20.85 1.11
CA GLU A 106 0.53 -21.57 0.53
C GLU A 106 -0.60 -20.61 0.13
N PRO A 107 -1.55 -21.03 -0.73
CA PRO A 107 -2.72 -20.22 -1.01
C PRO A 107 -3.53 -19.92 0.26
N GLY A 108 -3.97 -18.67 0.39
CA GLY A 108 -4.71 -18.20 1.54
C GLY A 108 -6.19 -18.57 1.53
N MET A 109 -6.93 -18.02 2.49
CA MET A 109 -8.31 -18.36 2.79
C MET A 109 -9.20 -17.11 2.84
N VAL A 110 -10.44 -17.25 2.36
CA VAL A 110 -11.54 -16.39 2.80
C VAL A 110 -12.40 -17.15 3.79
N VAL A 111 -12.55 -16.57 4.99
CA VAL A 111 -13.34 -17.15 6.08
C VAL A 111 -14.58 -16.30 6.32
N PHE A 112 -15.74 -16.95 6.33
CA PHE A 112 -17.02 -16.27 6.50
C PHE A 112 -17.56 -16.41 7.91
N PHE A 113 -18.06 -15.30 8.47
CA PHE A 113 -18.69 -15.23 9.78
C PHE A 113 -20.08 -14.55 9.68
N ASP A 114 -20.90 -14.71 10.72
CA ASP A 114 -22.03 -13.80 10.95
C ASP A 114 -21.59 -12.58 11.78
N HIS A 115 -22.43 -11.55 11.88
CA HIS A 115 -22.14 -10.31 12.62
C HIS A 115 -21.82 -10.51 14.12
N ASP A 116 -22.03 -11.70 14.68
CA ASP A 116 -21.68 -12.05 16.06
C ASP A 116 -20.32 -12.78 16.15
N GLY A 117 -19.64 -12.96 15.02
CA GLY A 117 -18.34 -13.64 14.92
C GLY A 117 -18.44 -15.16 14.89
N ASN A 118 -19.61 -15.74 14.58
CA ASN A 118 -19.75 -17.19 14.46
C ASN A 118 -19.39 -17.65 13.05
N PHE A 119 -18.45 -18.59 12.96
CA PHE A 119 -18.01 -19.22 11.72
C PHE A 119 -19.19 -19.81 10.91
N GLN A 120 -19.18 -19.57 9.60
CA GLN A 120 -20.17 -20.05 8.65
C GLN A 120 -19.57 -21.04 7.65
N SER A 121 -18.47 -20.66 6.99
CA SER A 121 -17.78 -21.43 5.94
C SER A 121 -16.39 -20.85 5.68
N GLN A 122 -15.58 -21.54 4.88
CA GLN A 122 -14.30 -21.03 4.39
C GLN A 122 -13.99 -21.63 3.01
N VAL A 123 -13.21 -20.92 2.21
CA VAL A 123 -12.72 -21.37 0.90
C VAL A 123 -11.29 -20.89 0.67
N GLU A 124 -10.54 -21.69 -0.09
CA GLU A 124 -9.18 -21.36 -0.52
C GLU A 124 -9.23 -20.36 -1.70
N VAL A 125 -8.34 -19.37 -1.69
CA VAL A 125 -8.18 -18.34 -2.72
C VAL A 125 -6.74 -18.32 -3.26
N GLY A 126 -6.23 -17.19 -3.75
CA GLY A 126 -4.83 -17.06 -4.17
C GLY A 126 -3.87 -16.91 -3.00
N TYR A 127 -2.58 -16.77 -3.30
CA TYR A 127 -1.54 -16.45 -2.32
C TYR A 127 -1.73 -15.03 -1.78
N LEU A 128 -1.46 -14.84 -0.48
CA LEU A 128 -1.50 -13.54 0.19
C LEU A 128 -2.77 -12.73 -0.15
N PRO A 129 -3.96 -13.21 0.27
CA PRO A 129 -5.20 -12.50 0.04
C PRO A 129 -5.19 -11.23 0.89
N ASP A 130 -4.82 -10.13 0.25
CA ASP A 130 -4.63 -8.84 0.90
C ASP A 130 -5.98 -8.17 1.17
N MET A 131 -6.61 -7.61 0.14
CA MET A 131 -7.92 -6.95 0.27
C MET A 131 -9.10 -7.81 -0.21
N LEU A 132 -10.25 -7.67 0.46
CA LEU A 132 -11.53 -8.14 -0.07
C LEU A 132 -12.69 -7.14 0.06
N ALA A 133 -13.64 -7.23 -0.88
CA ALA A 133 -14.85 -6.42 -0.88
C ALA A 133 -16.09 -7.22 -1.30
N PHE A 134 -17.20 -6.99 -0.59
CA PHE A 134 -18.52 -7.40 -1.08
C PHE A 134 -18.93 -6.53 -2.28
N SER A 135 -19.51 -7.15 -3.30
CA SER A 135 -20.26 -6.42 -4.34
C SER A 135 -21.43 -5.65 -3.72
N HIS A 136 -21.80 -4.51 -4.29
CA HIS A 136 -22.88 -3.62 -3.79
C HIS A 136 -24.25 -4.30 -3.63
N ASP A 137 -24.49 -5.41 -4.34
CA ASP A 137 -25.72 -6.21 -4.22
C ASP A 137 -25.61 -7.42 -3.27
N GLY A 138 -24.45 -7.62 -2.64
CA GLY A 138 -24.17 -8.69 -1.68
C GLY A 138 -24.06 -10.08 -2.29
N ASN A 139 -23.98 -10.22 -3.62
CA ASN A 139 -23.97 -11.53 -4.28
C ASN A 139 -22.56 -12.08 -4.53
N LYS A 140 -21.51 -11.27 -4.42
CA LYS A 140 -20.10 -11.68 -4.60
C LYS A 140 -19.21 -11.11 -3.51
N VAL A 141 -18.12 -11.82 -3.25
CA VAL A 141 -16.91 -11.27 -2.66
C VAL A 141 -15.82 -11.30 -3.72
N VAL A 142 -15.11 -10.20 -3.89
CA VAL A 142 -13.93 -10.09 -4.75
C VAL A 142 -12.73 -9.91 -3.85
N VAL A 143 -11.65 -10.62 -4.15
CA VAL A 143 -10.43 -10.69 -3.35
C VAL A 143 -9.26 -10.40 -4.27
N ALA A 144 -8.44 -9.44 -3.89
CA ALA A 144 -7.11 -9.27 -4.46
C ALA A 144 -6.15 -10.19 -3.69
N CYS A 145 -5.31 -10.90 -4.43
CA CYS A 145 -4.35 -11.84 -3.88
C CYS A 145 -3.00 -11.45 -4.46
N GLU A 146 -2.17 -10.79 -3.66
CA GLU A 146 -0.92 -10.14 -4.09
C GLU A 146 0.00 -11.14 -4.76
N GLY A 147 0.25 -12.26 -4.08
CA GLY A 147 1.27 -13.20 -4.51
C GLY A 147 2.67 -12.57 -4.53
N GLU A 148 2.95 -11.66 -3.60
CA GLU A 148 4.26 -11.00 -3.45
C GLU A 148 5.41 -12.02 -3.27
N PRO A 149 6.64 -11.66 -3.66
CA PRO A 149 7.81 -12.50 -3.44
C PRO A 149 8.22 -12.55 -1.96
N ALA A 150 8.73 -13.70 -1.53
CA ALA A 150 9.48 -13.79 -0.28
C ALA A 150 10.73 -12.88 -0.33
N SER A 151 11.25 -12.45 0.83
CA SER A 151 12.36 -11.47 0.89
C SER A 151 13.63 -11.91 0.14
N ASP A 152 13.86 -13.22 0.04
CA ASP A 152 14.98 -13.82 -0.70
C ASP A 152 14.68 -14.13 -2.18
N TYR A 153 13.47 -13.82 -2.65
CA TYR A 153 12.96 -14.10 -4.00
C TYR A 153 12.97 -15.59 -4.39
N LEU A 154 13.16 -16.53 -3.46
CA LEU A 154 13.12 -17.96 -3.81
C LEU A 154 11.70 -18.44 -4.10
N MET A 155 10.71 -17.70 -3.61
CA MET A 155 9.30 -17.89 -3.88
C MET A 155 8.69 -16.57 -4.34
N ASP A 156 8.09 -16.58 -5.53
CA ASP A 156 7.39 -15.45 -6.15
C ASP A 156 6.12 -15.99 -6.81
N PRO A 157 5.05 -16.18 -6.02
CA PRO A 157 3.77 -16.68 -6.49
C PRO A 157 3.17 -15.78 -7.58
N VAL A 158 2.13 -16.26 -8.25
CA VAL A 158 1.44 -15.43 -9.25
C VAL A 158 0.28 -14.69 -8.58
N GLY A 159 0.33 -13.37 -8.60
CA GLY A 159 -0.80 -12.54 -8.16
C GLY A 159 -2.08 -12.81 -8.95
N SER A 160 -3.21 -12.75 -8.26
CA SER A 160 -4.50 -13.17 -8.80
C SER A 160 -5.68 -12.40 -8.21
N VAL A 161 -6.84 -12.56 -8.83
CA VAL A 161 -8.12 -12.09 -8.29
C VAL A 161 -9.06 -13.27 -8.12
N ALA A 162 -9.62 -13.43 -6.93
CA ALA A 162 -10.64 -14.42 -6.64
C ALA A 162 -12.05 -13.78 -6.59
N ILE A 163 -13.03 -14.45 -7.20
CA ILE A 163 -14.44 -14.08 -7.14
C ILE A 163 -15.22 -15.23 -6.52
N ILE A 164 -15.90 -14.97 -5.41
CA ILE A 164 -16.69 -15.94 -4.66
C ILE A 164 -18.17 -15.61 -4.84
N ASP A 165 -18.96 -16.54 -5.40
CA ASP A 165 -20.42 -16.40 -5.48
C ASP A 165 -21.04 -16.69 -4.10
N VAL A 166 -21.58 -15.66 -3.46
CA VAL A 166 -22.23 -15.74 -2.15
C VAL A 166 -23.74 -15.52 -2.24
N SER A 167 -24.32 -15.53 -3.44
CA SER A 167 -25.77 -15.32 -3.65
C SER A 167 -26.67 -16.36 -2.98
N GLY A 168 -26.12 -17.55 -2.67
CA GLY A 168 -26.76 -18.59 -1.86
C GLY A 168 -26.73 -18.34 -0.34
N GLY A 169 -26.02 -17.29 0.09
CA GLY A 169 -25.65 -17.01 1.48
C GLY A 169 -24.32 -17.65 1.87
N VAL A 170 -23.52 -16.96 2.67
CA VAL A 170 -22.15 -17.35 3.03
C VAL A 170 -22.03 -18.74 3.66
N ALA A 171 -23.03 -19.19 4.44
CA ALA A 171 -23.01 -20.53 5.06
C ALA A 171 -23.11 -21.70 4.06
N SER A 172 -23.45 -21.43 2.80
CA SER A 172 -23.56 -22.44 1.75
C SER A 172 -22.38 -22.47 0.78
N VAL A 173 -21.46 -21.52 0.90
CA VAL A 173 -20.30 -21.35 0.04
C VAL A 173 -19.39 -22.58 0.12
N THR A 174 -18.91 -23.00 -1.04
CA THR A 174 -17.97 -24.11 -1.23
C THR A 174 -16.89 -23.71 -2.22
N GLN A 175 -15.83 -24.51 -2.34
CA GLN A 175 -14.78 -24.27 -3.34
C GLN A 175 -15.31 -24.23 -4.79
N GLY A 176 -16.48 -24.85 -5.06
CA GLY A 176 -17.10 -24.79 -6.38
C GLY A 176 -17.68 -23.42 -6.75
N ASP A 177 -17.78 -22.50 -5.79
CA ASP A 177 -18.30 -21.15 -5.96
C ASP A 177 -17.18 -20.11 -6.15
N VAL A 178 -15.90 -20.53 -6.09
CA VAL A 178 -14.73 -19.68 -6.26
C VAL A 178 -14.22 -19.74 -7.70
N THR A 179 -13.95 -18.57 -8.29
CA THR A 179 -13.24 -18.42 -9.55
C THR A 179 -11.96 -17.62 -9.29
N ILE A 180 -10.80 -18.23 -9.53
CA ILE A 180 -9.49 -17.58 -9.39
C ILE A 180 -8.95 -17.29 -10.80
N THR A 181 -8.50 -16.06 -11.02
CA THR A 181 -7.88 -15.63 -12.27
C THR A 181 -6.54 -14.96 -11.97
N GLU A 182 -5.45 -15.57 -12.44
CA GLU A 182 -4.10 -14.98 -12.39
C GLU A 182 -4.01 -13.71 -13.25
N ILE A 183 -3.36 -12.65 -12.74
CA ILE A 183 -3.22 -11.39 -13.48
C ILE A 183 -2.39 -11.58 -14.75
N GLY A 184 -1.31 -12.35 -14.65
CA GLY A 184 -0.45 -12.72 -15.77
C GLY A 184 -1.14 -13.47 -16.92
N SER A 185 -2.40 -13.90 -16.75
CA SER A 185 -3.20 -14.45 -17.85
C SER A 185 -3.66 -13.41 -18.89
N TYR A 186 -3.52 -12.11 -18.57
CA TYR A 186 -3.85 -11.02 -19.50
C TYR A 186 -2.90 -11.01 -20.71
N THR A 187 -3.46 -11.23 -21.89
CA THR A 187 -2.70 -11.28 -23.17
C THR A 187 -2.71 -9.97 -23.97
N GLY A 188 -3.22 -8.89 -23.38
CA GLY A 188 -3.33 -7.60 -24.05
C GLY A 188 -2.03 -6.79 -24.01
N SER A 189 -2.14 -5.46 -24.11
CA SER A 189 -0.98 -4.57 -24.15
C SER A 189 -0.54 -4.21 -22.74
N LEU A 190 0.74 -4.43 -22.42
CA LEU A 190 1.38 -3.98 -21.18
C LEU A 190 2.23 -2.71 -21.37
N ASN A 191 2.10 -2.02 -22.52
CA ASN A 191 2.87 -0.80 -22.77
C ASN A 191 2.59 0.27 -21.70
N GLY A 192 3.62 0.67 -20.96
CA GLY A 192 3.54 1.68 -19.90
C GLY A 192 3.25 1.10 -18.51
N VAL A 193 3.03 -0.21 -18.39
CA VAL A 193 2.98 -0.93 -17.12
C VAL A 193 4.41 -1.27 -16.71
N ARG A 194 4.74 -1.11 -15.42
CA ARG A 194 6.07 -1.47 -14.91
C ARG A 194 6.14 -2.98 -14.73
N ILE A 195 7.14 -3.62 -15.34
CA ILE A 195 7.47 -5.04 -15.16
C ILE A 195 8.97 -5.11 -14.90
N PHE A 196 9.36 -5.47 -13.67
CA PHE A 196 10.74 -5.32 -13.17
C PHE A 196 11.00 -6.22 -11.96
N GLY A 197 12.25 -6.55 -11.70
CA GLY A 197 12.66 -7.44 -10.60
C GLY A 197 14.13 -7.83 -10.75
N PRO A 198 14.63 -8.79 -9.96
CA PRO A 198 16.02 -9.22 -10.05
C PRO A 198 16.32 -9.84 -11.43
N GLU A 199 17.46 -9.47 -12.02
CA GLU A 199 17.94 -10.08 -13.28
C GLU A 199 18.29 -11.56 -13.11
N ALA A 200 18.71 -11.95 -11.90
CA ALA A 200 19.02 -13.33 -11.53
C ALA A 200 18.75 -13.55 -10.04
N ILE A 201 18.08 -14.64 -9.71
CA ILE A 201 17.79 -15.09 -8.35
C ILE A 201 18.74 -16.22 -8.01
N TYR A 202 19.49 -16.07 -6.92
CA TYR A 202 20.53 -17.02 -6.50
C TYR A 202 19.95 -18.07 -5.54
N ALA A 203 19.47 -19.19 -6.09
CA ALA A 203 18.97 -20.32 -5.30
C ALA A 203 20.05 -21.03 -4.48
N PHE A 204 21.31 -20.90 -4.89
CA PHE A 204 22.45 -21.48 -4.18
C PHE A 204 23.74 -20.74 -4.53
N GLU A 205 24.54 -20.39 -3.53
CA GLU A 205 25.90 -19.88 -3.71
C GLU A 205 26.84 -20.51 -2.67
N GLU A 206 27.93 -21.11 -3.13
CA GLU A 206 29.00 -21.61 -2.26
C GLU A 206 30.37 -21.16 -2.78
N THR A 207 31.05 -20.37 -1.97
CA THR A 207 32.38 -19.80 -2.27
C THR A 207 33.49 -20.43 -1.43
N PHE A 208 33.16 -21.29 -0.45
CA PHE A 208 34.06 -21.91 0.52
C PHE A 208 34.89 -20.95 1.39
N GLN A 209 34.68 -19.63 1.31
CA GLN A 209 35.49 -18.59 1.96
C GLN A 209 35.32 -18.49 3.49
N ASP A 210 34.58 -19.39 4.14
CA ASP A 210 34.50 -19.41 5.59
C ASP A 210 35.85 -19.84 6.21
N THR A 211 36.33 -19.03 7.14
CA THR A 211 37.53 -19.26 7.96
C THR A 211 37.52 -20.56 8.79
N ALA A 212 36.36 -21.24 8.92
CA ALA A 212 36.20 -22.47 9.69
C ALA A 212 36.88 -23.71 9.08
N MET A 213 37.25 -23.67 7.79
CA MET A 213 37.73 -24.82 7.03
C MET A 213 36.73 -25.98 6.88
N GLU A 214 35.48 -25.65 6.57
CA GLU A 214 34.37 -26.61 6.43
C GLU A 214 33.80 -26.59 4.99
N LEU A 215 33.12 -27.68 4.61
CA LEU A 215 32.46 -27.80 3.30
C LEU A 215 31.10 -27.12 3.24
N ASN A 216 30.67 -26.50 4.34
CA ASN A 216 29.44 -25.72 4.43
C ASN A 216 28.22 -26.49 3.88
N GLN A 217 27.67 -26.02 2.76
CA GLN A 217 26.48 -26.56 2.11
C GLN A 217 26.77 -27.80 1.26
N PHE A 218 27.93 -28.44 1.45
CA PHE A 218 28.31 -29.68 0.80
C PHE A 218 28.70 -30.79 1.78
N VAL A 219 28.33 -32.01 1.42
CA VAL A 219 28.74 -33.25 2.10
C VAL A 219 29.61 -34.10 1.19
N THR A 220 30.41 -35.00 1.80
CA THR A 220 31.24 -35.95 1.05
C THR A 220 30.81 -37.38 1.29
N PHE A 221 30.87 -38.18 0.22
CA PHE A 221 30.63 -39.62 0.28
C PHE A 221 31.72 -40.38 -0.49
N ASN A 222 32.41 -41.29 0.19
CA ASN A 222 33.50 -42.06 -0.41
C ASN A 222 33.08 -43.52 -0.60
N GLU A 223 33.00 -43.99 -1.85
CA GLU A 223 32.55 -45.35 -2.17
C GLU A 223 33.63 -46.43 -1.94
N LEU A 224 34.91 -46.10 -2.18
CA LEU A 224 35.99 -47.09 -2.25
C LEU A 224 37.11 -46.94 -1.20
N SER A 225 37.42 -45.74 -0.72
CA SER A 225 38.54 -45.52 0.21
C SER A 225 38.31 -44.35 1.18
N ALA A 226 39.23 -44.10 2.12
CA ALA A 226 39.22 -42.85 2.89
C ALA A 226 39.68 -41.73 1.94
N GLY A 227 38.71 -41.09 1.30
CA GLY A 227 38.89 -40.23 0.13
C GLY A 227 39.70 -38.94 0.37
N PRO A 228 39.84 -38.11 -0.68
CA PRO A 228 40.64 -36.89 -0.64
C PRO A 228 40.10 -35.88 0.39
N LYS A 229 40.98 -34.96 0.81
CA LYS A 229 40.59 -33.84 1.65
C LYS A 229 39.93 -32.79 0.79
N TYR A 230 38.60 -32.79 0.79
CA TYR A 230 37.76 -31.90 0.00
C TYR A 230 37.84 -30.43 0.34
N TYR A 231 38.68 -29.99 1.26
CA TYR A 231 38.82 -28.58 1.61
C TYR A 231 40.30 -28.22 1.70
N ASP A 232 40.75 -27.24 0.90
CA ASP A 232 42.10 -26.68 0.96
C ASP A 232 42.08 -25.17 0.70
N SER A 233 43.22 -24.51 0.87
CA SER A 233 43.35 -23.06 0.71
C SER A 233 44.66 -22.70 0.03
N PHE A 234 44.65 -21.64 -0.78
CA PHE A 234 45.86 -21.09 -1.37
C PHE A 234 45.80 -19.57 -1.47
N MET A 235 46.73 -18.88 -0.79
CA MET A 235 46.77 -17.40 -0.76
C MET A 235 45.47 -16.75 -0.24
N ASP A 236 44.91 -17.33 0.83
CA ASP A 236 43.67 -16.89 1.51
C ASP A 236 42.40 -17.02 0.65
N ASP A 237 42.47 -17.85 -0.40
CA ASP A 237 41.36 -18.30 -1.22
C ASP A 237 41.07 -19.78 -0.92
N TYR A 238 39.82 -20.13 -0.71
CA TYR A 238 39.37 -21.43 -0.20
C TYR A 238 38.49 -22.14 -1.23
N PHE A 239 38.68 -23.45 -1.40
CA PHE A 239 37.98 -24.21 -2.45
C PHE A 239 37.86 -25.68 -2.07
N ALA A 240 37.00 -26.40 -2.80
CA ALA A 240 36.89 -27.84 -2.66
C ALA A 240 37.96 -28.61 -3.46
N GLU A 241 38.79 -29.46 -2.83
CA GLU A 241 39.87 -30.20 -3.51
C GLU A 241 39.66 -31.73 -3.55
N ALA A 242 39.67 -32.31 -4.75
CA ALA A 242 39.81 -33.76 -4.94
C ALA A 242 41.19 -34.12 -5.51
N ASN A 243 41.98 -34.90 -4.76
CA ASN A 243 43.37 -35.20 -5.11
C ASN A 243 43.69 -36.69 -5.06
N GLY A 244 43.94 -37.30 -6.23
CA GLY A 244 44.49 -38.65 -6.33
C GLY A 244 45.91 -38.68 -6.89
N PHE A 245 46.60 -37.54 -6.99
CA PHE A 245 47.95 -37.49 -7.52
C PHE A 245 48.93 -38.12 -6.52
N GLY A 246 49.57 -39.22 -6.93
CA GLY A 246 50.54 -39.92 -6.09
C GLY A 246 49.91 -40.93 -5.13
N ASP A 247 48.60 -41.15 -5.20
CA ASP A 247 47.91 -42.21 -4.46
C ASP A 247 48.00 -43.56 -5.22
N ASP A 248 48.11 -44.64 -4.44
CA ASP A 248 48.18 -46.02 -4.89
C ASP A 248 46.82 -46.74 -4.76
N THR A 249 45.76 -46.01 -4.36
CA THR A 249 44.40 -46.54 -4.15
C THR A 249 43.41 -45.92 -5.14
N ALA A 250 42.51 -46.74 -5.70
CA ALA A 250 41.44 -46.24 -6.55
C ALA A 250 40.41 -45.49 -5.71
N SER A 251 39.85 -44.42 -6.26
CA SER A 251 38.92 -43.54 -5.57
C SER A 251 37.68 -43.27 -6.40
N ILE A 252 36.53 -43.24 -5.73
CA ILE A 252 35.24 -42.80 -6.25
C ILE A 252 34.64 -42.02 -5.09
N ASP A 253 34.71 -40.70 -5.21
CA ASP A 253 34.45 -39.80 -4.11
C ASP A 253 33.53 -38.68 -4.61
N TRP A 254 32.48 -38.44 -3.84
CA TRP A 254 31.42 -37.49 -4.12
C TRP A 254 31.58 -36.27 -3.23
N LEU A 255 31.36 -35.11 -3.83
CA LEU A 255 31.03 -33.85 -3.17
C LEU A 255 29.61 -33.49 -3.62
N ILE A 256 28.65 -33.41 -2.70
CA ILE A 256 27.21 -33.29 -3.00
C ILE A 256 26.67 -32.11 -2.22
N SER A 257 25.91 -31.23 -2.88
CA SER A 257 25.27 -30.09 -2.22
C SER A 257 24.16 -30.54 -1.27
N ASP A 258 23.73 -29.64 -0.39
CA ASP A 258 22.38 -29.67 0.17
C ASP A 258 21.33 -29.59 -0.97
N LEU A 259 20.06 -29.83 -0.63
CA LEU A 259 18.96 -29.65 -1.58
C LEU A 259 18.82 -28.17 -1.94
N ILE A 260 18.58 -27.91 -3.21
CA ILE A 260 18.45 -26.59 -3.82
C ILE A 260 17.05 -26.51 -4.40
N ASP A 261 16.25 -25.55 -3.93
CA ASP A 261 14.89 -25.37 -4.42
C ASP A 261 14.89 -24.51 -5.68
N ILE A 262 14.44 -25.10 -6.79
CA ILE A 262 14.16 -24.41 -8.05
C ILE A 262 12.75 -24.74 -8.55
N THR A 263 11.86 -25.11 -7.64
CA THR A 263 10.51 -25.60 -7.95
C THR A 263 9.67 -24.52 -8.64
N ASN A 264 9.84 -23.25 -8.22
CA ASN A 264 9.03 -22.13 -8.70
C ASN A 264 9.72 -21.30 -9.80
N PHE A 265 10.93 -21.68 -10.22
CA PHE A 265 11.65 -20.98 -11.27
C PHE A 265 11.10 -21.31 -12.66
N THR A 266 11.29 -20.40 -13.61
CA THR A 266 10.92 -20.61 -15.02
C THR A 266 12.13 -20.96 -15.89
N ASP A 267 13.31 -20.53 -15.46
CA ASP A 267 14.59 -21.04 -15.90
C ASP A 267 15.57 -21.14 -14.74
N ALA A 268 16.60 -21.96 -14.93
CA ALA A 268 17.68 -22.11 -13.97
C ALA A 268 18.94 -22.58 -14.68
N SER A 269 20.08 -22.21 -14.13
CA SER A 269 21.39 -22.66 -14.56
C SER A 269 22.33 -22.82 -13.37
N VAL A 270 23.38 -23.61 -13.57
CA VAL A 270 24.47 -23.77 -12.62
C VAL A 270 25.79 -23.38 -13.27
N SER A 271 26.59 -22.61 -12.55
CA SER A 271 27.97 -22.28 -12.92
C SER A 271 28.91 -22.60 -11.75
N PHE A 272 30.18 -22.81 -12.06
CA PHE A 272 31.23 -23.05 -11.08
C PHE A 272 32.60 -22.80 -11.71
N TYR A 273 33.60 -22.60 -10.87
CA TYR A 273 35.00 -22.56 -11.28
C TYR A 273 35.66 -23.91 -11.06
N SER A 274 36.58 -24.25 -11.97
CA SER A 274 37.40 -25.44 -11.84
C SER A 274 38.86 -25.16 -12.15
N ALA A 275 39.76 -25.75 -11.36
CA ALA A 275 41.18 -25.77 -11.65
C ALA A 275 41.75 -27.19 -11.53
N LYS A 276 42.57 -27.58 -12.51
CA LYS A 276 43.15 -28.92 -12.59
C LYS A 276 44.66 -28.88 -12.57
N ASN A 277 45.28 -29.87 -11.93
CA ASN A 277 46.67 -30.22 -12.22
C ASN A 277 46.92 -31.73 -12.27
N PHE A 278 48.03 -32.09 -12.91
CA PHE A 278 48.48 -33.47 -13.16
C PHE A 278 47.58 -34.25 -14.14
N SER A 279 48.11 -35.37 -14.64
CA SER A 279 47.42 -36.25 -15.57
C SER A 279 46.84 -37.46 -14.85
N GLY A 280 45.67 -37.92 -15.28
CA GLY A 280 44.94 -39.02 -14.64
C GLY A 280 43.67 -38.50 -13.99
N GLY A 281 42.86 -39.41 -13.45
CA GLY A 281 41.57 -39.11 -12.84
C GLY A 281 40.55 -38.43 -13.77
N SER A 282 39.31 -38.33 -13.30
CA SER A 282 38.24 -37.56 -13.95
C SER A 282 37.39 -36.88 -12.88
N MET A 283 36.84 -35.72 -13.23
CA MET A 283 35.76 -35.08 -12.50
C MET A 283 34.52 -35.13 -13.37
N ASP A 284 33.40 -35.58 -12.82
CA ASP A 284 32.09 -35.45 -13.44
C ASP A 284 31.25 -34.46 -12.66
N PHE A 285 30.43 -33.68 -13.39
CA PHE A 285 29.39 -32.84 -12.81
C PHE A 285 28.04 -33.53 -13.02
N LEU A 286 27.29 -33.67 -11.93
CA LEU A 286 26.08 -34.47 -11.85
C LEU A 286 24.94 -33.65 -11.23
N VAL A 287 23.70 -33.95 -11.62
CA VAL A 287 22.48 -33.38 -11.04
C VAL A 287 21.48 -34.51 -10.76
N SER A 288 20.73 -34.40 -9.66
CA SER A 288 19.67 -35.33 -9.27
C SER A 288 18.46 -34.55 -8.74
N ASP A 289 17.25 -34.98 -9.10
CA ASP A 289 15.95 -34.52 -8.61
C ASP A 289 15.25 -35.57 -7.72
N ASP A 290 15.95 -36.68 -7.41
CA ASP A 290 15.44 -37.78 -6.57
C ASP A 290 16.39 -38.15 -5.40
N TYR A 291 17.48 -37.40 -5.20
CA TYR A 291 18.30 -37.49 -4.00
C TYR A 291 17.56 -36.85 -2.82
N ASP A 292 17.54 -37.52 -1.67
CA ASP A 292 16.78 -37.10 -0.49
C ASP A 292 17.59 -36.16 0.44
N GLY A 293 18.72 -35.64 -0.04
CA GLY A 293 19.67 -34.83 0.73
C GLY A 293 20.42 -35.62 1.81
N MET A 294 20.22 -36.94 1.94
CA MET A 294 20.78 -37.72 3.04
C MET A 294 21.31 -39.09 2.62
N GLY A 295 22.48 -39.47 3.14
CA GLY A 295 22.95 -40.85 3.04
C GLY A 295 23.68 -41.18 1.74
N ASP A 296 23.41 -42.36 1.18
CA ASP A 296 24.23 -42.94 0.09
C ASP A 296 23.75 -42.44 -1.28
N PRO A 297 24.54 -41.61 -2.01
CA PRO A 297 24.14 -41.04 -3.30
C PRO A 297 23.88 -42.11 -4.37
N THR A 298 24.38 -43.33 -4.19
CA THR A 298 24.16 -44.43 -5.14
C THR A 298 22.73 -44.99 -5.10
N THR A 299 21.90 -44.51 -4.17
CA THR A 299 20.47 -44.84 -4.08
C THR A 299 19.58 -43.94 -4.94
N ALA A 300 20.10 -42.80 -5.40
CA ALA A 300 19.45 -41.84 -6.27
C ALA A 300 19.90 -41.97 -7.73
N THR A 301 19.19 -41.30 -8.63
CA THR A 301 19.50 -41.18 -10.05
C THR A 301 20.26 -39.90 -10.32
N TRP A 302 21.39 -40.00 -11.02
CA TRP A 302 22.24 -38.85 -11.34
C TRP A 302 22.44 -38.72 -12.84
N ASP A 303 21.99 -37.59 -13.38
CA ASP A 303 22.29 -37.20 -14.74
C ASP A 303 23.68 -36.58 -14.83
N THR A 304 24.45 -36.96 -15.86
CA THR A 304 25.81 -36.45 -16.05
C THR A 304 25.82 -35.30 -17.04
N LEU A 305 26.08 -34.08 -16.54
CA LEU A 305 26.14 -32.85 -17.32
C LEU A 305 27.59 -32.39 -17.61
N THR A 306 28.60 -33.18 -17.24
CA THR A 306 30.03 -32.89 -17.43
C THR A 306 30.41 -32.30 -18.80
N ALA A 307 29.76 -32.76 -19.88
CA ALA A 307 30.09 -32.32 -21.24
C ALA A 307 29.54 -30.93 -21.61
N MET A 308 28.65 -30.36 -20.80
CA MET A 308 28.08 -29.03 -20.99
C MET A 308 28.98 -27.94 -20.39
N ALA A 309 29.81 -28.29 -19.40
CA ALA A 309 30.74 -27.39 -18.75
C ALA A 309 32.05 -27.21 -19.54
N ALA A 310 32.60 -25.99 -19.51
CA ALA A 310 34.01 -25.77 -19.75
C ALA A 310 34.82 -26.23 -18.51
N TRP A 311 35.91 -26.96 -18.73
CA TRP A 311 36.75 -27.47 -17.63
C TRP A 311 38.18 -26.97 -17.77
N SER A 312 38.85 -26.81 -16.63
CA SER A 312 40.27 -26.46 -16.60
C SER A 312 41.12 -27.37 -17.53
N PRO A 313 41.91 -26.79 -18.44
CA PRO A 313 42.80 -27.56 -19.31
C PRO A 313 44.03 -28.11 -18.57
N GLY A 314 44.22 -27.76 -17.29
CA GLY A 314 45.35 -28.15 -16.48
C GLY A 314 46.37 -27.03 -16.22
N GLY A 315 47.25 -27.25 -15.24
CA GLY A 315 48.27 -26.29 -14.82
C GLY A 315 47.78 -25.27 -13.79
N TYR A 316 46.73 -25.60 -13.04
CA TYR A 316 46.01 -24.70 -12.14
C TYR A 316 45.42 -23.47 -12.87
N LEU A 317 45.09 -23.64 -14.16
CA LEU A 317 44.34 -22.60 -14.85
C LEU A 317 42.92 -22.67 -14.34
N ASP A 318 42.52 -21.61 -13.64
CA ASP A 318 41.16 -21.43 -13.21
C ASP A 318 40.24 -21.16 -14.40
N THR A 319 39.06 -21.78 -14.41
CA THR A 319 38.18 -21.86 -15.58
C THR A 319 36.72 -21.95 -15.14
N ASN A 320 35.97 -20.88 -15.42
CA ASN A 320 34.52 -20.85 -15.30
C ASN A 320 33.89 -21.87 -16.26
N SER A 321 32.92 -22.64 -15.76
CA SER A 321 32.20 -23.67 -16.50
C SER A 321 31.29 -23.13 -17.61
N GLY A 322 30.90 -21.85 -17.53
CA GLY A 322 29.77 -21.27 -18.23
C GLY A 322 28.44 -21.78 -17.67
N ASP A 323 27.34 -21.19 -18.12
CA ASP A 323 26.01 -21.53 -17.60
C ASP A 323 25.54 -22.89 -18.13
N ILE A 324 25.42 -23.86 -17.23
CA ILE A 324 24.89 -25.19 -17.53
C ILE A 324 23.40 -25.17 -17.25
N SER A 325 22.58 -25.27 -18.30
CA SER A 325 21.12 -25.21 -18.15
C SER A 325 20.56 -26.35 -17.29
N LEU A 326 19.69 -25.99 -16.35
CA LEU A 326 18.92 -26.88 -15.49
C LEU A 326 17.44 -26.98 -15.91
N SER A 327 17.09 -26.51 -17.11
CA SER A 327 15.71 -26.48 -17.62
C SER A 327 14.94 -27.81 -17.58
N SER A 328 15.63 -28.95 -17.49
CA SER A 328 15.00 -30.27 -17.36
C SER A 328 14.56 -30.63 -15.93
N TYR A 329 14.98 -29.85 -14.94
CA TYR A 329 14.72 -30.07 -13.51
C TYR A 329 13.82 -29.01 -12.88
N ILE A 330 13.38 -28.01 -13.66
CA ILE A 330 12.41 -27.00 -13.22
C ILE A 330 11.14 -27.69 -12.69
N GLY A 331 10.65 -27.21 -11.54
CA GLY A 331 9.52 -27.83 -10.84
C GLY A 331 9.93 -28.92 -9.85
N SER A 332 11.19 -28.98 -9.41
CA SER A 332 11.68 -29.94 -8.41
C SER A 332 12.79 -29.30 -7.56
N GLU A 333 12.94 -29.79 -6.32
CA GLU A 333 14.19 -29.64 -5.57
C GLU A 333 15.29 -30.51 -6.21
N ILE A 334 16.52 -30.00 -6.26
CA ILE A 334 17.65 -30.73 -6.85
C ILE A 334 18.83 -30.81 -5.89
N ALA A 335 19.75 -31.74 -6.17
CA ALA A 335 21.11 -31.71 -5.65
C ALA A 335 22.10 -31.70 -6.81
N VAL A 336 23.20 -30.96 -6.66
CA VAL A 336 24.34 -30.98 -7.59
C VAL A 336 25.50 -31.74 -6.95
N ALA A 337 26.28 -32.45 -7.77
CA ALA A 337 27.42 -33.21 -7.26
C ALA A 337 28.62 -33.21 -8.20
N PHE A 338 29.80 -33.24 -7.59
CA PHE A 338 31.09 -33.43 -8.24
C PHE A 338 31.64 -34.81 -7.89
N LEU A 339 31.74 -35.69 -8.89
CA LEU A 339 32.20 -37.06 -8.73
C LEU A 339 33.63 -37.23 -9.23
N TYR A 340 34.57 -37.33 -8.28
CA TYR A 340 35.96 -37.59 -8.57
C TYR A 340 36.21 -39.10 -8.70
N LYS A 341 36.90 -39.50 -9.78
CA LYS A 341 37.26 -40.91 -10.03
C LYS A 341 38.74 -41.04 -10.35
N SER A 342 39.41 -42.01 -9.72
CA SER A 342 40.81 -42.35 -10.00
C SER A 342 41.06 -43.86 -9.94
N THR A 343 42.07 -44.35 -10.66
CA THR A 343 42.37 -45.80 -10.74
C THR A 343 43.52 -46.27 -9.85
N GLY A 344 44.23 -45.34 -9.18
CA GLY A 344 45.23 -45.59 -8.14
C GLY A 344 46.33 -46.61 -8.45
N ASN A 345 47.29 -46.32 -9.32
CA ASN A 345 48.42 -47.25 -9.58
C ASN A 345 49.70 -46.54 -10.09
N GLY A 346 50.12 -45.45 -9.43
CA GLY A 346 51.35 -44.71 -9.74
C GLY A 346 51.17 -43.52 -10.70
N GLY A 347 52.26 -42.78 -10.93
CA GLY A 347 52.25 -41.48 -11.61
C GLY A 347 51.47 -41.45 -12.93
N GLY A 348 50.41 -40.65 -12.98
CA GLY A 348 49.50 -40.54 -14.12
C GLY A 348 48.09 -41.09 -13.92
N ASN A 349 47.77 -41.64 -12.74
CA ASN A 349 46.50 -42.33 -12.46
C ASN A 349 45.49 -41.53 -11.61
N GLY A 350 45.85 -40.33 -11.17
CA GLY A 350 44.99 -39.40 -10.46
C GLY A 350 45.43 -37.95 -10.73
N ALA A 351 44.46 -37.05 -10.76
CA ALA A 351 44.67 -35.62 -10.87
C ALA A 351 44.32 -34.93 -9.56
N LEU A 352 44.68 -33.66 -9.48
CA LEU A 352 44.15 -32.72 -8.51
C LEU A 352 43.09 -31.87 -9.24
N TRP A 353 41.92 -31.77 -8.64
CA TRP A 353 40.84 -30.88 -9.06
C TRP A 353 40.45 -29.97 -7.90
N GLN A 354 40.24 -28.70 -8.23
CA GLN A 354 39.68 -27.68 -7.35
C GLN A 354 38.34 -27.27 -7.95
N ILE A 355 37.33 -27.16 -7.13
CA ILE A 355 35.99 -26.69 -7.48
C ILE A 355 35.67 -25.53 -6.54
N ASP A 356 35.16 -24.44 -7.11
CA ASP A 356 34.94 -23.19 -6.39
C ASP A 356 33.78 -22.40 -6.98
N ASP A 357 33.31 -21.38 -6.25
CA ASP A 357 32.29 -20.41 -6.66
C ASP A 357 31.10 -21.08 -7.39
N ILE A 358 30.46 -22.03 -6.72
CA ILE A 358 29.30 -22.74 -7.27
C ILE A 358 28.08 -21.86 -7.11
N VAL A 359 27.41 -21.57 -8.21
CA VAL A 359 26.19 -20.76 -8.24
C VAL A 359 25.10 -21.52 -8.97
N VAL A 360 23.93 -21.67 -8.34
CA VAL A 360 22.67 -22.01 -9.01
C VAL A 360 21.80 -20.76 -9.03
N ALA A 361 21.45 -20.28 -10.22
CA ALA A 361 20.65 -19.09 -10.38
C ALA A 361 19.57 -19.26 -11.47
N GLY A 362 18.48 -18.52 -11.34
CA GLY A 362 17.34 -18.57 -12.27
C GLY A 362 16.45 -17.33 -12.19
N SER A 363 15.23 -17.44 -12.70
CA SER A 363 14.26 -16.33 -12.74
C SER A 363 12.81 -16.81 -12.68
N HIS A 364 11.92 -15.93 -12.21
CA HIS A 364 10.47 -16.09 -12.33
C HIS A 364 9.94 -15.48 -13.64
N SER A 365 8.69 -15.75 -13.98
CA SER A 365 8.07 -15.15 -15.16
C SER A 365 7.59 -13.73 -14.89
N ASP A 366 7.53 -12.89 -15.92
CA ASP A 366 6.80 -11.61 -15.91
C ASP A 366 5.34 -11.73 -15.41
N ALA A 367 4.75 -12.93 -15.46
CA ALA A 367 3.41 -13.19 -14.94
C ALA A 367 3.33 -13.17 -13.40
N SER A 368 4.43 -13.49 -12.70
CA SER A 368 4.55 -13.37 -11.24
C SER A 368 4.68 -11.93 -10.79
N ASN A 369 5.09 -11.03 -11.70
CA ASN A 369 5.37 -9.64 -11.39
C ASN A 369 4.15 -8.78 -11.00
N PHE A 370 2.94 -9.32 -11.04
CA PHE A 370 1.75 -8.55 -10.75
C PHE A 370 1.32 -8.80 -9.31
N GLU A 371 1.22 -7.73 -8.53
CA GLU A 371 0.87 -7.76 -7.10
C GLU A 371 -0.46 -7.00 -6.90
N PRO A 372 -1.62 -7.69 -6.90
CA PRO A 372 -2.92 -7.10 -6.62
C PRO A 372 -3.12 -6.81 -5.13
N GLU A 373 -3.41 -5.56 -4.80
CA GLU A 373 -3.63 -5.13 -3.41
C GLU A 373 -5.09 -4.78 -3.16
N TYR A 374 -5.63 -3.75 -3.82
CA TYR A 374 -6.92 -3.17 -3.43
C TYR A 374 -8.00 -3.33 -4.50
N VAL A 375 -9.26 -3.58 -4.11
CA VAL A 375 -10.40 -3.80 -5.03
C VAL A 375 -11.49 -2.74 -4.91
N ALA A 376 -11.84 -2.11 -6.03
CA ALA A 376 -13.04 -1.26 -6.15
C ALA A 376 -14.05 -1.80 -7.16
N ILE A 377 -15.30 -1.97 -6.74
CA ILE A 377 -16.37 -2.56 -7.58
C ILE A 377 -17.25 -1.47 -8.19
N SER A 378 -17.48 -1.52 -9.51
CA SER A 378 -18.36 -0.58 -10.22
C SER A 378 -19.78 -0.58 -9.66
N ALA A 379 -20.47 0.57 -9.71
CA ALA A 379 -21.81 0.72 -9.15
C ALA A 379 -22.87 -0.25 -9.71
N ASP A 380 -22.64 -0.81 -10.90
CA ASP A 380 -23.52 -1.80 -11.54
C ASP A 380 -23.13 -3.27 -11.28
N ASN A 381 -22.12 -3.51 -10.44
CA ASN A 381 -21.57 -4.83 -10.09
C ASN A 381 -21.08 -5.65 -11.29
N SER A 382 -20.68 -4.99 -12.38
CA SER A 382 -20.21 -5.68 -13.59
C SER A 382 -18.68 -5.76 -13.70
N THR A 383 -17.98 -4.83 -13.07
CA THR A 383 -16.52 -4.68 -13.16
C THR A 383 -15.92 -4.50 -11.77
N ALA A 384 -14.80 -5.14 -11.50
CA ALA A 384 -13.89 -4.76 -10.43
C ALA A 384 -12.65 -4.12 -11.04
N PHE A 385 -12.20 -3.03 -10.44
CA PHE A 385 -10.91 -2.42 -10.66
C PHE A 385 -10.01 -2.87 -9.52
N VAL A 386 -8.78 -3.24 -9.83
CA VAL A 386 -7.84 -3.78 -8.84
C VAL A 386 -6.52 -3.02 -8.98
N SER A 387 -6.01 -2.41 -7.91
CA SER A 387 -4.69 -1.76 -7.94
C SER A 387 -3.60 -2.81 -8.15
N LEU A 388 -2.53 -2.37 -8.81
CA LEU A 388 -1.28 -3.09 -8.97
C LEU A 388 -0.20 -2.04 -8.66
N GLN A 389 0.02 -1.76 -7.38
CA GLN A 389 0.71 -0.57 -6.91
C GLN A 389 2.12 -0.49 -7.49
N GLU A 390 2.93 -1.53 -7.33
CA GLU A 390 4.32 -1.62 -7.79
C GLU A 390 4.35 -1.54 -9.32
N ASN A 391 3.37 -2.14 -9.99
CA ASN A 391 3.27 -2.08 -11.45
C ASN A 391 2.80 -0.70 -11.96
N ASN A 392 2.37 0.20 -11.07
CA ASN A 392 1.79 1.50 -11.35
C ASN A 392 0.61 1.41 -12.32
N ALA A 393 -0.29 0.47 -12.04
CA ALA A 393 -1.37 0.10 -12.95
C ALA A 393 -2.67 -0.26 -12.22
N VAL A 394 -3.76 -0.41 -12.98
CA VAL A 394 -5.05 -0.92 -12.48
C VAL A 394 -5.56 -2.01 -13.41
N ALA A 395 -5.80 -3.22 -12.88
CA ALA A 395 -6.43 -4.31 -13.61
C ALA A 395 -7.96 -4.12 -13.68
N VAL A 396 -8.56 -4.44 -14.84
CA VAL A 396 -10.00 -4.33 -15.07
C VAL A 396 -10.62 -5.70 -15.22
N VAL A 397 -11.32 -6.18 -14.20
CA VAL A 397 -11.85 -7.55 -14.08
C VAL A 397 -13.36 -7.58 -14.32
N ASN A 398 -13.80 -8.45 -15.22
CA ASN A 398 -15.22 -8.67 -15.48
C ASN A 398 -15.85 -9.63 -14.45
N LEU A 399 -16.77 -9.13 -13.62
CA LEU A 399 -17.35 -9.90 -12.51
C LEU A 399 -18.34 -10.99 -12.94
N SER A 400 -18.72 -11.06 -14.22
CA SER A 400 -19.62 -12.11 -14.71
C SER A 400 -18.90 -13.41 -15.07
N ASN A 401 -17.60 -13.34 -15.37
CA ASN A 401 -16.81 -14.49 -15.81
C ASN A 401 -15.38 -14.55 -15.25
N GLY A 402 -14.95 -13.55 -14.48
CA GLY A 402 -13.61 -13.47 -13.89
C GLY A 402 -12.50 -13.07 -14.85
N ASN A 403 -12.80 -12.72 -16.11
CA ASN A 403 -11.76 -12.39 -17.07
C ASN A 403 -11.18 -10.98 -16.81
N ILE A 404 -9.86 -10.86 -16.91
CA ILE A 404 -9.19 -9.57 -17.00
C ILE A 404 -9.34 -9.05 -18.42
N THR A 405 -9.90 -7.85 -18.54
CA THR A 405 -10.27 -7.21 -19.80
C THR A 405 -9.27 -6.14 -20.22
N ASP A 406 -8.59 -5.52 -19.26
CA ASP A 406 -7.51 -4.56 -19.50
C ASP A 406 -6.58 -4.45 -18.29
N ILE A 407 -5.39 -3.91 -18.51
CA ILE A 407 -4.48 -3.41 -17.47
C ILE A 407 -4.14 -1.98 -17.86
N LEU A 408 -4.58 -1.02 -17.05
CA LEU A 408 -4.49 0.42 -17.31
C LEU A 408 -3.20 0.96 -16.68
N PRO A 409 -2.19 1.38 -17.46
CA PRO A 409 -1.01 2.03 -16.91
C PRO A 409 -1.34 3.45 -16.44
N LEU A 410 -0.85 3.85 -15.26
CA LEU A 410 -1.16 5.16 -14.67
C LEU A 410 -0.20 6.27 -15.13
N GLY A 411 0.98 5.92 -15.65
CA GLY A 411 1.97 6.90 -16.09
C GLY A 411 2.60 7.64 -14.91
N TRP A 412 2.83 8.94 -15.03
CA TRP A 412 3.53 9.71 -13.98
C TRP A 412 3.07 11.17 -13.94
N LYS A 413 3.26 11.81 -12.79
CA LYS A 413 3.05 13.23 -12.54
C LYS A 413 4.31 14.03 -12.87
N ASP A 414 4.18 15.10 -13.64
CA ASP A 414 5.26 16.03 -13.95
C ASP A 414 5.44 17.06 -12.82
N HIS A 415 6.47 16.88 -11.99
CA HIS A 415 6.79 17.81 -10.90
C HIS A 415 7.49 19.09 -11.38
N SER A 416 7.77 19.23 -12.68
CA SER A 416 8.36 20.46 -13.25
C SER A 416 7.32 21.54 -13.56
N VAL A 417 6.03 21.24 -13.34
CA VAL A 417 4.90 22.11 -13.62
C VAL A 417 4.42 22.81 -12.35
N ASP A 418 4.17 24.12 -12.44
CA ASP A 418 3.59 24.91 -11.34
C ASP A 418 2.28 24.25 -10.83
N GLY A 419 2.20 24.04 -9.51
CA GLY A 419 1.07 23.37 -8.85
C GLY A 419 1.24 21.85 -8.69
N ASN A 420 2.34 21.29 -9.17
CA ASN A 420 2.78 19.92 -8.88
C ASN A 420 4.13 19.94 -8.14
N GLY A 421 4.41 20.98 -7.33
CA GLY A 421 5.64 21.00 -6.56
C GLY A 421 5.71 19.86 -5.56
N LEU A 422 6.90 19.63 -5.00
CA LEU A 422 7.06 18.85 -3.79
C LEU A 422 8.17 19.43 -2.94
N ASP A 423 8.19 19.09 -1.67
CA ASP A 423 9.37 19.22 -0.82
C ASP A 423 10.23 17.95 -0.95
N ALA A 424 11.47 18.11 -1.43
CA ALA A 424 12.34 16.99 -1.80
C ALA A 424 13.42 16.67 -0.76
N SER A 425 13.57 17.51 0.28
CA SER A 425 14.69 17.43 1.22
C SER A 425 14.20 17.38 2.66
N ASP A 426 14.89 16.59 3.46
CA ASP A 426 14.81 16.59 4.93
C ASP A 426 16.07 17.25 5.54
N LYS A 427 16.78 18.09 4.77
CA LYS A 427 18.10 18.67 5.12
C LYS A 427 18.26 20.16 4.87
N ASP A 428 17.25 20.85 4.35
CA ASP A 428 17.25 22.31 4.20
C ASP A 428 16.65 23.07 5.41
N ASP A 429 16.05 22.34 6.36
CA ASP A 429 15.42 22.89 7.58
C ASP A 429 14.31 23.93 7.25
N GLU A 430 13.67 23.84 6.08
CA GLU A 430 12.60 24.74 5.65
C GLU A 430 11.59 24.08 4.69
N VAL A 431 10.29 24.31 4.93
CA VAL A 431 9.26 23.85 3.99
C VAL A 431 9.48 24.50 2.61
N ASN A 432 9.91 23.70 1.64
CA ASN A 432 10.41 24.13 0.34
C ASN A 432 9.67 23.45 -0.82
N ILE A 433 8.34 23.53 -0.81
CA ILE A 433 7.50 23.00 -1.88
C ILE A 433 7.76 23.78 -3.17
N THR A 434 8.46 23.15 -4.12
CA THR A 434 8.87 23.76 -5.39
C THR A 434 8.87 22.74 -6.53
N THR A 435 9.04 23.21 -7.76
CA THR A 435 9.10 22.35 -8.95
C THR A 435 10.47 21.70 -9.09
N TYR A 436 10.48 20.41 -9.44
CA TYR A 436 11.69 19.63 -9.73
C TYR A 436 11.56 18.92 -11.08
N PRO A 437 12.67 18.56 -11.76
CA PRO A 437 12.62 17.78 -13.00
C PRO A 437 12.34 16.29 -12.74
N PHE A 438 11.38 15.99 -11.84
CA PHE A 438 11.03 14.64 -11.41
C PHE A 438 9.72 14.18 -12.03
N ARG A 439 9.56 12.87 -12.11
CA ARG A 439 8.36 12.17 -12.57
C ARG A 439 7.83 11.30 -11.43
N GLY A 440 6.79 11.77 -10.74
CA GLY A 440 6.19 11.04 -9.63
C GLY A 440 5.34 9.90 -10.14
N LEU A 441 5.67 8.66 -9.79
CA LEU A 441 4.83 7.51 -10.06
C LEU A 441 3.58 7.57 -9.15
N TYR A 442 2.43 7.10 -9.63
CA TYR A 442 1.19 7.20 -8.85
C TYR A 442 1.12 6.14 -7.76
N LEU A 443 1.43 4.88 -8.09
CA LEU A 443 1.57 3.75 -7.16
C LEU A 443 0.47 3.75 -6.09
N PRO A 444 -0.79 3.57 -6.51
CA PRO A 444 -1.88 3.69 -5.56
C PRO A 444 -2.11 2.41 -4.78
N ASP A 445 -2.05 2.53 -3.46
CA ASP A 445 -2.50 1.51 -2.52
C ASP A 445 -4.04 1.44 -2.61
N ALA A 446 -4.79 2.34 -1.93
CA ALA A 446 -6.25 2.27 -1.99
C ALA A 446 -6.86 2.90 -3.25
N ILE A 447 -7.93 2.25 -3.72
CA ILE A 447 -8.76 2.74 -4.83
C ILE A 447 -10.25 2.68 -4.50
N ALA A 448 -11.01 3.63 -5.04
CA ALA A 448 -12.47 3.67 -4.95
C ALA A 448 -13.10 3.93 -6.32
N THR A 449 -14.38 3.56 -6.50
CA THR A 449 -15.12 3.89 -7.72
C THR A 449 -16.38 4.67 -7.40
N VAL A 450 -16.78 5.55 -8.32
CA VAL A 450 -18.01 6.32 -8.19
C VAL A 450 -18.69 6.56 -9.53
N ASN A 451 -20.01 6.45 -9.57
CA ASN A 451 -20.80 6.88 -10.71
C ASN A 451 -21.32 8.31 -10.51
N ILE A 452 -20.81 9.26 -11.28
CA ILE A 452 -21.26 10.65 -11.25
C ILE A 452 -21.96 10.98 -12.57
N ALA A 453 -23.25 11.29 -12.47
CA ALA A 453 -24.11 11.63 -13.60
C ALA A 453 -24.12 10.57 -14.74
N GLY A 454 -23.94 9.29 -14.41
CA GLY A 454 -23.95 8.18 -15.37
C GLY A 454 -22.59 7.83 -15.97
N THR A 455 -21.51 8.44 -15.48
CA THR A 455 -20.12 8.11 -15.85
C THR A 455 -19.42 7.51 -14.64
N ASP A 456 -18.73 6.39 -14.84
CA ASP A 456 -17.89 5.76 -13.81
C ASP A 456 -16.50 6.40 -13.78
N TYR A 457 -16.03 6.66 -12.57
CA TYR A 457 -14.70 7.18 -12.28
C TYR A 457 -14.01 6.28 -11.27
N ILE A 458 -12.68 6.23 -11.35
CA ILE A 458 -11.80 5.59 -10.38
C ILE A 458 -11.10 6.71 -9.61
N ILE A 459 -11.00 6.59 -8.30
CA ILE A 459 -10.23 7.51 -7.45
C ILE A 459 -9.10 6.70 -6.83
N THR A 460 -7.89 7.23 -6.86
CA THR A 460 -6.69 6.59 -6.31
C THR A 460 -6.07 7.47 -5.23
N ALA A 461 -5.68 6.86 -4.11
CA ALA A 461 -4.78 7.46 -3.14
C ALA A 461 -3.35 7.10 -3.58
N ASN A 462 -2.51 8.09 -3.88
CA ASN A 462 -1.23 7.86 -4.58
C ASN A 462 -0.07 7.86 -3.57
N GLU A 463 0.00 6.79 -2.77
CA GLU A 463 0.96 6.63 -1.67
C GLU A 463 2.40 6.55 -2.17
N GLY A 464 2.81 5.44 -2.79
CA GLY A 464 4.14 5.36 -3.37
C GLY A 464 4.95 4.10 -3.15
N ASP A 465 4.39 2.95 -2.77
CA ASP A 465 5.27 1.86 -2.34
C ASP A 465 6.23 1.31 -3.40
N ALA A 466 7.37 0.79 -2.92
CA ALA A 466 8.51 0.37 -3.71
C ALA A 466 8.80 -1.12 -3.47
N ARG A 467 9.32 -1.82 -4.49
CA ARG A 467 9.88 -3.16 -4.24
C ARG A 467 11.23 -3.06 -3.56
N ASP A 468 11.25 -3.31 -2.26
CA ASP A 468 12.44 -3.32 -1.42
C ASP A 468 12.52 -4.59 -0.55
N TYR A 469 13.30 -5.56 -1.01
CA TYR A 469 13.49 -6.87 -0.40
C TYR A 469 14.98 -7.20 -0.25
N ASP A 470 15.32 -8.19 0.59
CA ASP A 470 16.72 -8.60 0.84
C ASP A 470 17.48 -8.95 -0.45
N ALA A 471 16.82 -9.63 -1.39
CA ALA A 471 17.42 -10.05 -2.66
C ALA A 471 17.30 -9.01 -3.79
N TYR A 472 16.41 -8.02 -3.66
CA TYR A 472 16.15 -7.03 -4.70
C TYR A 472 15.58 -5.75 -4.12
N SER A 473 16.22 -4.61 -4.43
CA SER A 473 15.68 -3.29 -4.16
C SER A 473 15.71 -2.47 -5.45
N GLU A 474 14.60 -1.81 -5.76
CA GLU A 474 14.60 -0.78 -6.80
C GLU A 474 14.84 0.63 -6.25
N GLU A 475 14.95 0.82 -4.94
CA GLU A 475 15.14 2.13 -4.33
C GLU A 475 16.62 2.54 -4.30
N GLU A 476 16.90 3.78 -4.71
CA GLU A 476 18.20 4.41 -4.51
C GLU A 476 18.04 5.90 -4.23
N ARG A 477 19.02 6.50 -3.52
CA ARG A 477 19.04 7.95 -3.31
C ARG A 477 19.50 8.65 -4.58
N LEU A 478 18.85 9.75 -4.96
CA LEU A 478 19.21 10.49 -6.18
C LEU A 478 20.69 10.92 -6.24
N LYS A 479 21.34 11.20 -5.10
CA LYS A 479 22.78 11.57 -5.06
C LYS A 479 23.73 10.41 -5.35
N ASP A 480 23.26 9.18 -5.25
CA ASP A 480 24.07 7.96 -5.36
C ASP A 480 24.00 7.35 -6.79
N VAL A 481 23.18 7.93 -7.69
CA VAL A 481 23.16 7.60 -9.13
C VAL A 481 23.96 8.58 -9.99
N ASP A 482 24.41 8.12 -11.16
CA ASP A 482 24.99 8.98 -12.19
C ASP A 482 23.87 9.57 -13.07
N LEU A 483 23.85 10.90 -13.25
CA LEU A 483 22.87 11.60 -14.11
C LEU A 483 23.50 12.00 -15.44
N ASP A 484 22.77 11.82 -16.56
CA ASP A 484 23.23 12.25 -17.88
C ASP A 484 23.51 13.77 -17.87
N PRO A 485 24.73 14.21 -18.25
CA PRO A 485 25.12 15.61 -18.17
C PRO A 485 24.45 16.51 -19.23
N THR A 486 23.79 15.94 -20.24
CA THR A 486 22.98 16.64 -21.24
C THR A 486 21.57 16.91 -20.74
N ALA A 487 20.94 15.94 -20.08
CA ALA A 487 19.62 16.02 -19.46
C ALA A 487 19.68 16.88 -18.19
N PHE A 488 20.70 16.67 -17.34
CA PHE A 488 20.89 17.33 -16.06
C PHE A 488 22.21 18.11 -15.98
N PRO A 489 22.36 19.22 -16.72
CA PRO A 489 23.61 20.01 -16.73
C PRO A 489 23.97 20.63 -15.36
N ASP A 490 22.99 20.71 -14.45
CA ASP A 490 23.13 21.21 -13.09
C ASP A 490 23.05 20.09 -12.02
N ALA A 491 23.33 18.83 -12.39
CA ALA A 491 23.24 17.63 -11.53
C ALA A 491 23.84 17.84 -10.13
N ALA A 492 25.03 18.44 -10.02
CA ALA A 492 25.69 18.68 -8.73
C ALA A 492 24.90 19.58 -7.76
N THR A 493 24.02 20.45 -8.27
CA THR A 493 23.11 21.23 -7.42
C THR A 493 21.87 20.41 -7.09
N LEU A 494 21.28 19.76 -8.08
CA LEU A 494 20.11 18.90 -7.90
C LEU A 494 20.36 17.78 -6.87
N GLN A 495 21.52 17.12 -6.94
CA GLN A 495 21.95 16.04 -6.08
C GLN A 495 22.55 16.49 -4.73
N ALA A 496 22.49 17.78 -4.38
CA ALA A 496 22.87 18.21 -3.03
C ALA A 496 21.83 17.72 -2.01
N ASP A 497 22.27 17.37 -0.81
CA ASP A 497 21.39 16.88 0.26
C ASP A 497 20.27 17.89 0.56
N GLU A 498 20.57 19.19 0.55
CA GLU A 498 19.62 20.29 0.76
C GLU A 498 18.72 20.60 -0.45
N ASN A 499 18.75 19.78 -1.50
CA ASN A 499 17.87 19.88 -2.67
C ASN A 499 17.19 18.52 -2.91
N GLY A 500 17.47 17.86 -4.03
CA GLY A 500 16.89 16.54 -4.36
C GLY A 500 17.81 15.38 -4.03
N GLY A 501 19.03 15.59 -3.54
CA GLY A 501 20.02 14.52 -3.41
C GLY A 501 19.59 13.36 -2.54
N ARG A 502 18.71 13.61 -1.56
CA ARG A 502 18.18 12.57 -0.70
C ARG A 502 16.89 11.94 -1.19
N ILE A 503 16.21 12.49 -2.19
CA ILE A 503 14.94 11.92 -2.62
C ILE A 503 15.14 10.48 -3.10
N ASN A 504 14.29 9.57 -2.64
CA ASN A 504 14.25 8.20 -3.11
C ASN A 504 13.70 8.14 -4.53
N ILE A 505 14.40 7.40 -5.39
CA ILE A 505 14.06 7.19 -6.79
C ILE A 505 14.08 5.71 -7.13
N THR A 506 13.36 5.33 -8.18
CA THR A 506 13.45 3.98 -8.73
C THR A 506 14.64 3.83 -9.66
N THR A 507 15.34 2.69 -9.55
CA THR A 507 16.40 2.24 -10.45
C THR A 507 15.89 1.35 -11.58
N SER A 508 14.62 0.92 -11.54
CA SER A 508 13.99 0.12 -12.61
C SER A 508 13.63 0.96 -13.84
N MET A 509 13.75 2.30 -13.75
CA MET A 509 13.47 3.27 -14.81
C MET A 509 14.52 4.39 -14.80
N GLY A 510 14.62 5.14 -15.91
CA GLY A 510 15.41 6.38 -15.95
C GLY A 510 16.57 6.38 -16.93
N ASP A 511 17.19 5.23 -17.20
CA ASP A 511 18.19 5.04 -18.26
C ASP A 511 17.48 4.73 -19.59
N THR A 512 17.29 5.73 -20.45
CA THR A 512 16.48 5.57 -21.68
C THR A 512 17.29 5.13 -22.89
N ASP A 513 18.62 5.23 -22.83
CA ASP A 513 19.51 4.85 -23.93
C ASP A 513 20.46 3.67 -23.64
N GLY A 514 20.46 3.18 -22.40
CA GLY A 514 21.11 1.95 -21.93
C GLY A 514 22.61 2.10 -21.68
N ASP A 515 23.08 3.31 -21.36
CA ASP A 515 24.50 3.57 -21.14
C ASP A 515 24.93 3.59 -19.65
N GLY A 516 23.96 3.44 -18.74
CA GLY A 516 24.14 3.31 -17.31
C GLY A 516 24.05 4.63 -16.52
N ASP A 517 23.82 5.76 -17.17
CA ASP A 517 23.40 6.99 -16.50
C ASP A 517 21.89 7.27 -16.66
N PHE A 518 21.34 8.12 -15.80
CA PHE A 518 19.91 8.42 -15.77
C PHE A 518 19.60 9.67 -16.61
N ASP A 519 18.74 9.49 -17.62
CA ASP A 519 18.18 10.55 -18.47
C ASP A 519 16.92 11.19 -17.85
N GLU A 520 16.19 10.41 -17.05
CA GLU A 520 14.93 10.78 -16.41
C GLU A 520 14.93 10.32 -14.95
N ILE A 521 14.31 11.11 -14.07
CA ILE A 521 14.24 10.82 -12.63
C ILE A 521 12.79 10.48 -12.27
N TYR A 522 12.58 9.27 -11.75
CA TYR A 522 11.27 8.78 -11.31
C TYR A 522 11.25 8.66 -9.79
N THR A 523 10.33 9.37 -9.14
CA THR A 523 10.15 9.39 -7.68
C THR A 523 8.94 8.56 -7.28
N TYR A 524 8.95 8.08 -6.05
CA TYR A 524 7.85 7.34 -5.45
C TYR A 524 6.73 8.25 -4.97
N GLY A 525 5.50 7.81 -5.17
CA GLY A 525 4.30 8.55 -4.80
C GLY A 525 4.08 9.81 -5.63
N ALA A 526 2.82 10.08 -5.97
CA ALA A 526 2.44 11.34 -6.60
C ALA A 526 2.04 12.40 -5.56
N ARG A 527 2.08 12.06 -4.25
CA ARG A 527 1.76 12.94 -3.10
C ARG A 527 0.39 13.62 -3.21
N SER A 528 -0.59 12.87 -3.71
CA SER A 528 -1.89 13.41 -4.14
C SER A 528 -2.96 12.33 -4.20
N PHE A 529 -4.18 12.73 -4.54
CA PHE A 529 -5.17 11.80 -5.08
C PHE A 529 -5.51 12.15 -6.53
N THR A 530 -5.91 11.14 -7.29
CA THR A 530 -6.26 11.30 -8.71
C THR A 530 -7.64 10.75 -9.02
N ILE A 531 -8.39 11.47 -9.85
CA ILE A 531 -9.64 11.00 -10.43
C ILE A 531 -9.39 10.62 -11.89
N TRP A 532 -9.68 9.37 -12.23
CA TRP A 532 -9.53 8.79 -13.55
C TRP A 532 -10.89 8.50 -14.17
N ASP A 533 -11.00 8.60 -15.49
CA ASP A 533 -12.10 7.95 -16.19
C ASP A 533 -11.90 6.42 -16.23
N ALA A 534 -12.97 5.68 -16.51
CA ALA A 534 -12.91 4.21 -16.59
C ALA A 534 -12.00 3.66 -17.72
N SER A 535 -11.36 4.53 -18.53
CA SER A 535 -10.36 4.16 -19.54
C SER A 535 -8.93 4.49 -19.10
N GLY A 536 -8.72 4.93 -17.85
CA GLY A 536 -7.41 5.26 -17.29
C GLY A 536 -6.90 6.65 -17.67
N ASN A 537 -7.74 7.57 -18.14
CA ASN A 537 -7.30 8.95 -18.38
C ASN A 537 -7.51 9.81 -17.13
N VAL A 538 -6.50 10.62 -16.78
CA VAL A 538 -6.60 11.62 -15.70
C VAL A 538 -7.69 12.64 -16.02
N VAL A 539 -8.64 12.80 -15.09
CA VAL A 539 -9.71 13.81 -15.11
C VAL A 539 -9.34 14.98 -14.20
N PHE A 540 -8.77 14.67 -13.04
CA PHE A 540 -8.29 15.63 -12.04
C PHE A 540 -7.18 14.98 -11.21
N ASP A 541 -6.22 15.79 -10.78
CA ASP A 541 -5.18 15.44 -9.81
C ASP A 541 -5.06 16.62 -8.84
N SER A 542 -4.88 16.35 -7.55
CA SER A 542 -4.80 17.41 -6.52
C SER A 542 -3.50 18.22 -6.54
N GLY A 543 -2.58 17.91 -7.43
CA GLY A 543 -1.30 18.61 -7.57
C GLY A 543 -0.46 18.47 -6.31
N ASP A 544 -0.01 19.61 -5.81
CA ASP A 544 0.73 19.78 -4.55
C ASP A 544 -0.16 20.18 -3.36
N ASP A 545 -1.49 20.11 -3.51
CA ASP A 545 -2.45 20.57 -2.49
C ASP A 545 -2.13 20.00 -1.10
N PHE A 546 -1.78 18.71 -1.02
CA PHE A 546 -1.63 18.02 0.27
C PHE A 546 -0.50 18.63 1.09
N GLU A 547 0.68 18.79 0.50
CA GLU A 547 1.81 19.43 1.15
C GLU A 547 1.54 20.92 1.43
N GLN A 548 0.85 21.63 0.54
CA GLN A 548 0.48 23.04 0.77
C GLN A 548 -0.47 23.19 1.98
N ILE A 549 -1.41 22.25 2.14
CA ILE A 549 -2.37 22.22 3.24
C ILE A 549 -1.66 21.85 4.55
N THR A 550 -0.87 20.78 4.56
CA THR A 550 -0.17 20.34 5.77
C THR A 550 0.87 21.36 6.23
N ALA A 551 1.60 21.99 5.31
CA ALA A 551 2.50 23.10 5.62
C ALA A 551 1.76 24.32 6.21
N THR A 552 0.51 24.55 5.81
CA THR A 552 -0.29 25.66 6.33
C THR A 552 -0.83 25.37 7.73
N GLU A 553 -1.34 24.16 7.95
CA GLU A 553 -2.01 23.78 9.21
C GLU A 553 -1.00 23.34 10.29
N TYR A 554 0.06 22.63 9.90
CA TYR A 554 1.09 22.04 10.78
C TYR A 554 2.52 22.38 10.30
N PRO A 555 2.90 23.66 10.20
CA PRO A 555 4.21 24.07 9.67
C PRO A 555 5.43 23.60 10.47
N ALA A 556 5.25 23.17 11.72
CA ALA A 556 6.34 22.69 12.57
C ALA A 556 6.47 21.16 12.55
N ASP A 557 5.50 20.48 11.94
CA ASP A 557 5.34 19.02 11.92
C ASP A 557 5.04 18.57 10.48
N PHE A 558 5.51 19.37 9.51
CA PHE A 558 5.30 19.15 8.09
C PHE A 558 6.02 17.87 7.65
N ASN A 559 5.35 17.03 6.85
CA ASN A 559 5.87 15.74 6.38
C ASN A 559 6.49 14.87 7.49
N SER A 560 5.91 14.89 8.69
CA SER A 560 6.38 14.02 9.78
C SER A 560 6.07 12.55 9.55
N GLY A 561 7.01 11.68 9.92
CA GLY A 561 6.80 10.24 10.00
C GLY A 561 6.03 9.80 11.25
N ASN A 562 6.05 8.50 11.50
CA ASN A 562 5.36 7.87 12.63
C ASN A 562 6.33 7.49 13.78
N ASP A 563 7.61 7.25 13.49
CA ASP A 563 8.64 6.85 14.45
C ASP A 563 8.89 7.89 15.55
N GLU A 564 8.79 9.16 15.20
CA GLU A 564 8.99 10.30 16.10
C GLU A 564 7.85 11.32 15.89
N ASN A 565 7.43 11.98 16.97
CA ASN A 565 6.33 12.95 16.92
C ASN A 565 6.78 14.41 16.80
N ASP A 566 8.10 14.64 16.78
CA ASP A 566 8.74 15.94 16.51
C ASP A 566 9.63 15.87 15.25
N ASP A 567 9.16 15.14 14.24
CA ASP A 567 9.88 14.79 13.02
C ASP A 567 9.58 15.77 11.89
N PHE A 568 9.98 17.03 12.04
CA PHE A 568 9.84 18.01 10.95
C PHE A 568 10.64 17.57 9.72
N GLU A 569 9.97 17.45 8.57
CA GLU A 569 10.50 17.06 7.25
C GLU A 569 10.95 15.60 7.10
N GLY A 570 10.74 14.72 8.08
CA GLY A 570 11.29 13.36 8.05
C GLY A 570 10.81 12.47 6.89
N ARG A 571 9.74 12.86 6.19
CA ARG A 571 9.25 12.18 4.97
C ARG A 571 9.40 12.99 3.69
N SER A 572 9.96 14.20 3.73
CA SER A 572 10.14 15.03 2.53
C SER A 572 11.08 14.37 1.51
N ASP A 573 12.14 13.69 1.94
CA ASP A 573 13.03 12.94 1.05
C ASP A 573 12.49 11.57 0.61
N ASN A 574 11.28 11.20 1.02
CA ASN A 574 10.65 9.92 0.67
C ASN A 574 9.36 10.17 -0.13
N LYS A 575 8.19 9.81 0.40
CA LYS A 575 6.88 9.91 -0.28
C LYS A 575 5.99 11.03 0.30
N GLY A 576 6.52 11.84 1.24
CA GLY A 576 5.85 13.04 1.76
C GLY A 576 4.63 12.71 2.65
N PRO A 577 3.41 13.21 2.32
CA PRO A 577 2.21 12.93 3.12
C PRO A 577 1.69 11.49 3.09
N GLU A 578 2.02 10.71 2.04
CA GLU A 578 1.61 9.30 1.84
C GLU A 578 0.09 9.07 1.94
N PRO A 579 -0.65 9.35 0.85
CA PRO A 579 -2.09 9.09 0.80
C PRO A 579 -2.38 7.60 0.65
N GLU A 580 -2.88 7.00 1.72
CA GLU A 580 -3.12 5.55 1.87
C GLU A 580 -4.56 5.20 1.50
N ALA A 581 -5.51 5.67 2.31
CA ALA A 581 -6.91 5.34 2.16
C ALA A 581 -7.68 6.28 1.23
N VAL A 582 -8.70 5.76 0.53
CA VAL A 582 -9.73 6.58 -0.12
C VAL A 582 -11.14 6.02 0.04
N GLU A 583 -12.06 6.89 0.46
CA GLU A 583 -13.48 6.56 0.58
C GLU A 583 -14.40 7.61 -0.05
N ILE A 584 -15.50 7.15 -0.65
CA ILE A 584 -16.42 8.02 -1.40
C ILE A 584 -17.80 8.04 -0.76
N ALA A 585 -18.28 9.24 -0.42
CA ALA A 585 -19.64 9.43 0.09
C ALA A 585 -20.48 10.34 -0.80
N THR A 586 -21.74 9.97 -1.00
CA THR A 586 -22.75 10.90 -1.50
C THR A 586 -23.55 11.48 -0.35
N ILE A 587 -23.36 12.77 -0.06
CA ILE A 587 -24.06 13.48 1.01
C ILE A 587 -25.00 14.51 0.38
N GLY A 588 -26.30 14.22 0.41
CA GLY A 588 -27.31 15.05 -0.23
C GLY A 588 -27.21 15.00 -1.76
N ASP A 589 -26.84 16.11 -2.39
CA ASP A 589 -26.62 16.24 -3.84
C ASP A 589 -25.16 16.42 -4.22
N LYS A 590 -24.25 16.22 -3.25
CA LYS A 590 -22.81 16.31 -3.43
C LYS A 590 -22.15 14.97 -3.26
N VAL A 591 -21.03 14.81 -3.95
CA VAL A 591 -20.14 13.65 -3.83
C VAL A 591 -18.82 14.13 -3.23
N TYR A 592 -18.35 13.43 -2.22
CA TYR A 592 -17.14 13.76 -1.49
C TYR A 592 -16.16 12.58 -1.54
N ALA A 593 -14.88 12.90 -1.65
CA ALA A 593 -13.79 11.97 -1.39
C ALA A 593 -13.16 12.30 -0.03
N PHE A 594 -12.87 11.26 0.74
CA PHE A 594 -12.10 11.30 1.96
C PHE A 594 -10.80 10.56 1.71
N ILE A 595 -9.67 11.21 1.95
CA ILE A 595 -8.34 10.65 1.69
C ILE A 595 -7.60 10.60 3.01
N GLY A 596 -7.23 9.39 3.46
CA GLY A 596 -6.38 9.17 4.63
C GLY A 596 -4.92 9.46 4.29
N LEU A 597 -4.18 10.00 5.24
CA LEU A 597 -2.73 10.17 5.13
C LEU A 597 -2.05 9.30 6.18
N GLU A 598 -1.16 8.43 5.73
CA GLU A 598 -0.46 7.46 6.59
C GLU A 598 0.52 8.17 7.54
N ARG A 599 1.31 9.11 6.99
CA ARG A 599 2.45 9.73 7.70
C ARG A 599 2.04 10.86 8.62
N ILE A 600 1.98 12.09 8.11
CA ILE A 600 1.59 13.24 8.93
C ILE A 600 0.23 13.02 9.61
N GLY A 601 -0.59 12.13 9.04
CA GLY A 601 -1.82 11.63 9.64
C GLY A 601 -3.05 12.41 9.17
N GLY A 602 -4.22 11.91 9.55
CA GLY A 602 -5.49 12.62 9.35
C GLY A 602 -6.14 12.38 7.99
N VAL A 603 -7.26 13.07 7.77
CA VAL A 603 -8.15 12.84 6.62
C VAL A 603 -8.43 14.16 5.90
N MET A 604 -8.13 14.19 4.61
CA MET A 604 -8.52 15.27 3.70
C MET A 604 -9.89 15.02 3.10
N MET A 605 -10.71 16.07 2.98
CA MET A 605 -12.03 16.00 2.36
C MET A 605 -12.11 16.90 1.13
N TYR A 606 -12.54 16.34 0.01
CA TYR A 606 -12.73 17.04 -1.27
C TYR A 606 -14.16 16.91 -1.77
N ASP A 607 -14.74 17.99 -2.28
CA ASP A 607 -15.99 17.96 -3.05
C ASP A 607 -15.65 17.60 -4.50
N ILE A 608 -16.04 16.40 -4.93
CA ILE A 608 -15.79 15.84 -6.25
C ILE A 608 -17.05 15.79 -7.12
N THR A 609 -18.10 16.54 -6.74
CA THR A 609 -19.38 16.55 -7.47
C THR A 609 -19.22 16.94 -8.94
N ASP A 610 -18.25 17.80 -9.23
CA ASP A 610 -17.72 18.05 -10.58
C ASP A 610 -16.30 17.46 -10.65
N PRO A 611 -16.13 16.22 -11.15
CA PRO A 611 -14.85 15.51 -11.11
C PRO A 611 -13.68 16.25 -11.76
N ALA A 612 -13.93 17.10 -12.76
CA ALA A 612 -12.89 17.87 -13.43
C ALA A 612 -12.48 19.15 -12.66
N ASN A 613 -13.21 19.50 -11.61
CA ASN A 613 -13.00 20.71 -10.80
C ASN A 613 -13.21 20.36 -9.32
N ALA A 614 -12.58 19.30 -8.83
CA ALA A 614 -12.63 18.94 -7.43
C ALA A 614 -12.07 20.08 -6.56
N THR A 615 -12.64 20.26 -5.37
CA THR A 615 -12.23 21.35 -4.47
C THR A 615 -12.06 20.86 -3.05
N PHE A 616 -10.94 21.23 -2.42
CA PHE A 616 -10.68 21.00 -1.01
C PHE A 616 -11.78 21.62 -0.12
N VAL A 617 -12.17 20.87 0.91
CA VAL A 617 -13.23 21.25 1.86
C VAL A 617 -12.65 21.48 3.24
N THR A 618 -11.96 20.48 3.80
CA THR A 618 -11.36 20.52 5.13
C THR A 618 -10.33 19.40 5.28
N TYR A 619 -9.44 19.56 6.24
CA TYR A 619 -8.50 18.54 6.71
C TYR A 619 -8.69 18.42 8.21
N VAL A 620 -8.72 17.19 8.72
CA VAL A 620 -8.76 16.91 10.16
C VAL A 620 -7.62 15.97 10.51
N ASN A 621 -6.93 16.26 11.60
CA ASN A 621 -5.90 15.40 12.13
C ASN A 621 -6.06 15.35 13.65
N ASN A 622 -6.20 14.13 14.19
CA ASN A 622 -6.42 13.86 15.60
C ASN A 622 -5.10 13.63 16.37
N ARG A 623 -3.95 13.77 15.71
CA ARG A 623 -2.61 13.71 16.28
C ARG A 623 -2.30 14.96 17.12
N ASP A 624 -1.81 14.76 18.33
CA ASP A 624 -1.27 15.79 19.22
C ASP A 624 0.25 15.81 19.13
N PHE A 625 0.78 16.65 18.23
CA PHE A 625 2.22 16.88 18.03
C PHE A 625 2.96 17.43 19.28
N SER A 626 2.27 17.76 20.37
CA SER A 626 2.93 18.14 21.63
C SER A 626 3.34 16.95 22.51
N VAL A 627 2.94 15.73 22.13
CA VAL A 627 3.23 14.48 22.85
C VAL A 627 4.49 13.82 22.28
N MET A 628 5.62 13.94 22.96
CA MET A 628 6.91 13.45 22.42
C MET A 628 7.05 11.92 22.32
N ASP A 629 6.21 11.16 23.04
CA ASP A 629 6.31 9.70 23.13
C ASP A 629 5.21 9.08 22.26
N PRO A 630 5.55 8.59 21.05
CA PRO A 630 4.55 8.14 20.09
C PRO A 630 3.84 6.86 20.50
N GLU A 631 4.43 6.07 21.41
CA GLU A 631 3.84 4.84 21.94
C GLU A 631 2.63 5.09 22.87
N THR A 632 2.31 6.35 23.21
CA THR A 632 1.26 6.66 24.18
C THR A 632 -0.06 7.02 23.50
N ASN A 633 -1.17 6.47 23.99
CA ASN A 633 -2.53 6.83 23.54
C ASN A 633 -2.86 8.34 23.65
N ALA A 634 -2.03 9.14 24.32
CA ALA A 634 -2.22 10.58 24.39
C ALA A 634 -1.90 11.29 23.06
N ILE A 635 -1.13 10.64 22.17
CA ILE A 635 -0.76 11.19 20.87
C ILE A 635 -1.95 11.27 19.90
N GLY A 636 -2.97 10.43 20.07
CA GLY A 636 -4.06 10.32 19.09
C GLY A 636 -3.74 9.28 18.02
N ASP A 637 -4.04 9.62 16.77
CA ASP A 637 -4.01 8.70 15.63
C ASP A 637 -2.69 8.81 14.85
N LEU A 638 -2.12 7.66 14.43
CA LEU A 638 -0.91 7.49 13.60
C LEU A 638 -1.08 6.33 12.63
N GLY A 639 -0.61 6.47 11.39
CA GLY A 639 -0.66 5.42 10.35
C GLY A 639 -2.07 5.14 9.86
N CYS A 640 -2.75 6.11 9.24
CA CYS A 640 -4.13 5.93 8.79
C CYS A 640 -4.21 5.01 7.56
N GLU A 641 -4.67 3.77 7.75
CA GLU A 641 -4.73 2.73 6.72
C GLU A 641 -6.06 2.69 5.96
N ASP A 642 -7.18 2.92 6.64
CA ASP A 642 -8.49 2.81 6.01
C ASP A 642 -9.46 3.87 6.54
N VAL A 643 -10.38 4.30 5.66
CA VAL A 643 -11.38 5.31 5.93
C VAL A 643 -12.74 4.75 5.53
N LEU A 644 -13.69 4.77 6.46
CA LEU A 644 -15.03 4.23 6.26
C LEU A 644 -16.09 5.31 6.44
N PHE A 645 -17.00 5.45 5.47
CA PHE A 645 -18.15 6.33 5.60
C PHE A 645 -19.38 5.59 6.17
N ILE A 646 -20.03 6.20 7.17
CA ILE A 646 -21.30 5.73 7.70
C ILE A 646 -22.39 6.78 7.43
N ASP A 647 -23.34 6.40 6.57
CA ASP A 647 -24.47 7.25 6.19
C ASP A 647 -25.44 7.52 7.36
N SER A 648 -26.07 8.70 7.34
CA SER A 648 -27.08 9.10 8.32
C SER A 648 -28.27 8.13 8.46
N ALA A 649 -28.67 7.45 7.40
CA ALA A 649 -29.75 6.46 7.46
C ALA A 649 -29.30 5.14 8.10
N SER A 650 -27.99 4.90 8.13
CA SER A 650 -27.37 3.70 8.67
C SER A 650 -26.89 3.90 10.11
N SER A 651 -26.71 5.13 10.60
CA SER A 651 -26.33 5.40 11.99
C SER A 651 -27.54 5.41 12.95
N ALA A 652 -27.32 5.03 14.21
CA ALA A 652 -28.37 4.96 15.22
C ALA A 652 -29.00 6.33 15.58
N ASP A 653 -28.26 7.42 15.40
CA ASP A 653 -28.67 8.77 15.81
C ASP A 653 -28.97 9.72 14.63
N GLY A 654 -28.82 9.25 13.40
CA GLY A 654 -29.16 10.00 12.19
C GLY A 654 -28.08 10.96 11.70
N ASN A 655 -26.84 10.83 12.17
CA ASN A 655 -25.71 11.66 11.74
C ASN A 655 -24.80 10.91 10.75
N TYR A 656 -24.04 11.68 9.97
CA TYR A 656 -22.98 11.14 9.10
C TYR A 656 -21.68 11.00 9.87
N TYR A 657 -20.96 9.91 9.63
CA TYR A 657 -19.65 9.69 10.24
C TYR A 657 -18.62 9.25 9.19
N ILE A 658 -17.37 9.57 9.49
CA ILE A 658 -16.22 8.83 8.98
C ILE A 658 -15.55 8.10 10.15
N VAL A 659 -15.01 6.93 9.87
CA VAL A 659 -14.23 6.13 10.81
C VAL A 659 -12.86 5.92 10.18
N THR A 660 -11.79 6.10 10.94
CA THR A 660 -10.43 5.73 10.49
C THR A 660 -9.93 4.56 11.32
N SER A 661 -9.27 3.60 10.68
CA SER A 661 -8.34 2.68 11.32
C SER A 661 -6.93 3.22 11.16
N ASN A 662 -6.13 3.09 12.21
CA ASN A 662 -4.80 3.67 12.23
C ASN A 662 -3.83 2.67 12.87
N GLU A 663 -2.98 2.05 12.06
CA GLU A 663 -2.28 0.82 12.42
C GLU A 663 -1.15 1.05 13.42
N VAL A 664 -0.38 2.13 13.26
CA VAL A 664 0.79 2.42 14.10
C VAL A 664 0.32 2.78 15.50
N SER A 665 -0.74 3.56 15.62
CA SER A 665 -1.33 3.88 16.93
C SER A 665 -2.24 2.78 17.48
N GLY A 666 -2.61 1.78 16.68
CA GLY A 666 -3.59 0.75 17.02
C GLY A 666 -4.96 1.35 17.41
N THR A 667 -5.44 2.33 16.64
CA THR A 667 -6.67 3.07 16.96
C THR A 667 -7.76 2.95 15.90
N VAL A 668 -9.01 2.95 16.36
CA VAL A 668 -10.19 3.16 15.51
C VAL A 668 -10.90 4.43 15.97
N SER A 669 -10.87 5.47 15.15
CA SER A 669 -11.33 6.82 15.49
C SER A 669 -12.57 7.23 14.70
N VAL A 670 -13.51 7.92 15.35
CA VAL A 670 -14.80 8.32 14.76
C VAL A 670 -14.88 9.83 14.70
N PHE A 671 -15.23 10.35 13.53
CA PHE A 671 -15.48 11.77 13.30
C PHE A 671 -16.88 11.98 12.76
N GLN A 672 -17.61 12.93 13.33
CA GLN A 672 -18.93 13.33 12.84
C GLN A 672 -18.78 14.38 11.75
N ILE A 673 -19.49 14.20 10.63
CA ILE A 673 -19.54 15.20 9.57
C ILE A 673 -20.63 16.22 9.90
N ASN A 674 -20.23 17.48 10.10
CA ASN A 674 -21.12 18.59 10.38
C ASN A 674 -21.13 19.61 9.24
N GLY A 675 -22.16 20.47 9.19
CA GLY A 675 -22.23 21.56 8.20
C GLY A 675 -22.60 21.14 6.77
N VAL A 676 -22.69 19.84 6.48
CA VAL A 676 -23.26 19.29 5.23
C VAL A 676 -24.78 19.46 5.23
N VAL A 677 -25.32 20.14 4.22
CA VAL A 677 -26.77 20.33 4.04
C VAL A 677 -27.10 19.96 2.60
N GLY A 678 -27.81 18.85 2.38
CA GLY A 678 -28.30 18.53 1.04
C GLY A 678 -29.32 19.58 0.58
N THR A 679 -29.45 19.82 -0.73
CA THR A 679 -30.52 20.71 -1.23
C THR A 679 -31.93 20.24 -0.87
N LYS A 680 -32.12 18.97 -0.48
CA LYS A 680 -33.36 18.46 0.13
C LYS A 680 -33.55 18.90 1.59
N ASP A 681 -32.48 19.16 2.34
CA ASP A 681 -32.53 19.72 3.69
C ASP A 681 -32.68 21.25 3.69
N ILE A 682 -32.36 21.88 2.56
CA ILE A 682 -32.69 23.29 2.28
C ILE A 682 -34.21 23.52 2.13
N ASP A 683 -35.04 22.48 2.04
CA ASP A 683 -36.50 22.66 2.13
C ASP A 683 -36.97 23.01 3.57
N ASN A 684 -36.05 22.98 4.55
CA ASN A 684 -36.24 23.52 5.90
C ASN A 684 -35.43 24.79 6.21
N ALA A 685 -34.68 25.35 5.25
CA ALA A 685 -33.92 26.58 5.43
C ALA A 685 -34.76 27.84 5.17
N THR A 686 -35.45 28.30 6.23
CA THR A 686 -36.10 29.62 6.43
C THR A 686 -36.77 30.29 5.21
N LYS A 687 -38.10 30.18 5.15
CA LYS A 687 -38.96 30.74 4.07
C LYS A 687 -39.00 32.27 3.97
N TRP A 688 -38.25 33.03 4.78
CA TRP A 688 -38.31 34.49 4.77
C TRP A 688 -37.03 35.13 5.33
N ALA A 689 -36.78 36.38 4.94
CA ALA A 689 -35.67 37.23 5.35
C ALA A 689 -36.22 38.57 5.90
N LEU A 690 -35.40 39.30 6.66
CA LEU A 690 -35.71 40.65 7.13
C LEU A 690 -34.58 41.63 6.80
N TYR A 691 -34.91 42.86 6.41
CA TYR A 691 -33.93 43.90 6.07
C TYR A 691 -34.53 45.32 6.16
N PRO A 692 -33.76 46.37 6.49
CA PRO A 692 -32.37 46.31 6.93
C PRO A 692 -32.26 45.79 8.37
N ASN A 693 -31.12 45.17 8.66
CA ASN A 693 -30.69 44.86 10.03
C ASN A 693 -29.21 45.26 10.14
N PRO A 694 -28.85 46.32 10.87
CA PRO A 694 -29.70 47.10 11.80
C PRO A 694 -30.81 47.92 11.14
N ALA A 695 -31.93 48.09 11.85
CA ALA A 695 -33.10 48.87 11.45
C ALA A 695 -33.17 50.22 12.18
N ASN A 696 -33.54 51.28 11.46
CA ASN A 696 -33.80 52.59 12.07
C ASN A 696 -35.29 52.80 12.30
N ASP A 697 -36.10 52.65 11.26
CA ASP A 697 -37.51 53.04 11.28
C ASP A 697 -38.43 51.90 10.86
N VAL A 698 -38.08 51.20 9.78
CA VAL A 698 -38.91 50.14 9.20
C VAL A 698 -38.04 48.94 8.82
N ILE A 699 -38.53 47.75 9.16
CA ILE A 699 -38.01 46.46 8.69
C ILE A 699 -38.91 45.97 7.56
N LYS A 700 -38.33 45.49 6.48
CA LYS A 700 -39.00 44.80 5.38
C LYS A 700 -38.77 43.30 5.52
N LEU A 701 -39.79 42.52 5.19
CA LEU A 701 -39.80 41.07 5.25
C LEU A 701 -39.96 40.53 3.83
N SER A 702 -39.21 39.50 3.46
CA SER A 702 -39.28 38.95 2.10
C SER A 702 -40.58 38.17 1.84
N VAL A 703 -41.31 37.80 2.90
CA VAL A 703 -42.64 37.19 2.84
C VAL A 703 -43.64 38.05 3.59
N LYS A 704 -44.88 38.09 3.08
CA LYS A 704 -45.99 38.77 3.72
C LYS A 704 -46.63 37.80 4.72
N GLY A 705 -46.72 38.20 5.99
CA GLY A 705 -47.16 37.29 7.03
C GLY A 705 -47.64 38.00 8.31
N ASN A 706 -47.94 37.19 9.32
CA ASN A 706 -48.19 37.66 10.67
C ASN A 706 -46.94 37.43 11.50
N TYR A 707 -46.55 38.44 12.27
CA TYR A 707 -45.30 38.41 13.03
C TYR A 707 -45.49 38.95 14.44
N ARG A 708 -44.79 38.35 15.39
CA ARG A 708 -44.71 38.74 16.79
C ARG A 708 -43.30 39.25 17.07
N ILE A 709 -43.18 40.44 17.67
CA ILE A 709 -41.91 41.04 18.02
C ILE A 709 -41.72 41.02 19.54
N THR A 710 -40.56 40.54 20.00
CA THR A 710 -40.18 40.51 21.42
C THR A 710 -38.84 41.20 21.66
N ASP A 711 -38.63 41.72 22.87
CA ASP A 711 -37.31 42.15 23.33
C ASP A 711 -36.46 40.97 23.86
N LEU A 712 -35.22 41.24 24.26
CA LEU A 712 -34.30 40.26 24.85
C LEU A 712 -34.83 39.55 26.11
N SER A 713 -35.80 40.13 26.82
CA SER A 713 -36.43 39.51 28.00
C SER A 713 -37.63 38.62 27.65
N GLY A 714 -37.93 38.47 26.35
CA GLY A 714 -39.10 37.74 25.86
C GLY A 714 -40.40 38.52 25.98
N ARG A 715 -40.35 39.81 26.36
CA ARG A 715 -41.54 40.67 26.45
C ARG A 715 -42.02 41.03 25.05
N VAL A 716 -43.32 40.89 24.81
CA VAL A 716 -43.94 41.25 23.52
C VAL A 716 -43.97 42.77 23.34
N MET A 717 -43.32 43.23 22.29
CA MET A 717 -43.23 44.64 21.89
C MET A 717 -44.31 45.00 20.88
N GLY A 718 -44.70 44.05 20.02
CA GLY A 718 -45.75 44.25 19.03
C GLY A 718 -46.16 42.96 18.33
N VAL A 719 -47.33 43.01 17.69
CA VAL A 719 -47.80 41.97 16.77
C VAL A 719 -48.31 42.68 15.52
N VAL A 720 -47.85 42.24 14.37
CA VAL A 720 -48.26 42.75 13.07
C VAL A 720 -48.89 41.62 12.26
N SER A 721 -49.82 41.95 11.39
CA SER A 721 -50.58 40.95 10.63
C SER A 721 -50.64 41.28 9.16
N ASN A 722 -50.52 40.25 8.33
CA ASN A 722 -50.58 40.31 6.87
C ASN A 722 -49.74 41.45 6.28
N THR A 723 -48.48 41.54 6.69
CA THR A 723 -47.56 42.62 6.29
C THR A 723 -46.22 42.06 5.85
N ASN A 724 -45.54 42.78 4.97
CA ASN A 724 -44.13 42.58 4.64
C ASN A 724 -43.27 43.75 5.15
N THR A 725 -43.82 44.57 6.04
CA THR A 725 -43.14 45.70 6.67
C THR A 725 -43.53 45.85 8.13
N VAL A 726 -42.56 46.13 9.00
CA VAL A 726 -42.74 46.35 10.44
C VAL A 726 -42.15 47.70 10.81
N ASP A 727 -42.97 48.58 11.37
CA ASP A 727 -42.53 49.87 11.92
C ASP A 727 -41.94 49.65 13.32
N VAL A 728 -40.70 50.09 13.51
CA VAL A 728 -39.95 50.00 14.75
C VAL A 728 -39.46 51.39 15.22
N CYS A 729 -39.96 52.48 14.65
CA CYS A 729 -39.57 53.85 15.02
C CYS A 729 -39.71 54.13 16.52
N SER A 730 -40.73 53.55 17.17
CA SER A 730 -41.01 53.76 18.59
C SER A 730 -40.20 52.85 19.53
N TYR A 731 -39.35 51.99 18.99
CA TYR A 731 -38.58 51.02 19.76
C TYR A 731 -37.28 51.68 20.22
N ASN A 732 -36.86 51.41 21.46
CA ASN A 732 -35.56 51.89 21.93
C ASN A 732 -34.43 51.11 21.22
N ALA A 733 -33.24 51.71 21.15
CA ALA A 733 -32.06 51.02 20.63
C ALA A 733 -31.80 49.71 21.41
N GLY A 734 -31.55 48.61 20.70
CA GLY A 734 -31.39 47.29 21.31
C GLY A 734 -31.67 46.13 20.35
N VAL A 735 -31.51 44.90 20.85
CA VAL A 735 -31.78 43.66 20.09
C VAL A 735 -33.22 43.22 20.33
N TYR A 736 -33.91 42.87 19.25
CA TYR A 736 -35.27 42.36 19.24
C TYR A 736 -35.34 41.08 18.41
N PHE A 737 -36.38 40.29 18.65
CA PHE A 737 -36.68 39.07 17.91
C PHE A 737 -38.03 39.23 17.22
N ILE A 738 -38.15 38.77 15.98
CA ILE A 738 -39.39 38.71 15.23
C ILE A 738 -39.67 37.26 14.84
N SER A 739 -40.82 36.75 15.24
CA SER A 739 -41.27 35.37 15.00
C SER A 739 -42.48 35.35 14.09
N ASN A 740 -42.56 34.43 13.13
CA ASN A 740 -43.77 34.23 12.32
C ASN A 740 -44.77 33.25 12.99
N ASN A 741 -45.88 32.97 12.32
CA ASN A 741 -46.91 32.04 12.81
C ASN A 741 -46.48 30.55 12.80
N GLU A 742 -45.38 30.22 12.14
CA GLU A 742 -44.82 28.86 12.05
C GLU A 742 -43.76 28.62 13.15
N GLY A 743 -43.46 29.63 13.96
CA GLY A 743 -42.49 29.55 15.06
C GLY A 743 -41.05 29.96 14.67
N GLU A 744 -40.79 30.17 13.38
CA GLU A 744 -39.49 30.65 12.89
C GLU A 744 -39.20 32.05 13.44
N THR A 745 -38.00 32.26 13.98
CA THR A 745 -37.62 33.50 14.65
C THR A 745 -36.31 34.05 14.10
N LYS A 746 -36.26 35.37 13.84
CA LYS A 746 -35.03 36.09 13.47
C LYS A 746 -34.78 37.28 14.37
N SER A 747 -33.52 37.60 14.63
CA SER A 747 -33.14 38.79 15.40
C SER A 747 -32.96 40.01 14.49
N PHE A 748 -33.20 41.20 15.04
CA PHE A 748 -32.78 42.46 14.44
C PHE A 748 -32.31 43.46 15.50
N ILE A 749 -31.42 44.35 15.09
CA ILE A 749 -30.89 45.44 15.91
C ILE A 749 -31.66 46.71 15.57
N LYS A 750 -32.27 47.37 16.55
CA LYS A 750 -32.76 48.76 16.44
C LYS A 750 -31.63 49.68 16.84
N ASN A 751 -31.26 50.61 15.95
CA ASN A 751 -30.30 51.67 16.25
C ASN A 751 -30.93 52.85 17.01
#